data_AF-A0A4Q5P4T1-F1
#
_entry.id   AF-A0A4Q5P4T1-F1
#
_cell.length_a   1.000
_cell.length_b   1.000
_cell.length_c   1.000
_cell.angle_alpha   90.00
_cell.angle_beta   90.00
_cell.angle_gamma   90.00
#
_symmetry.space_group_name_H-M   'P 1'
#
loop_
_entity.id
_entity.type
_entity.pdbx_description
1 polymer ?
#
loop_
_entity_poly.entity_id
_entity_poly.type
_entity_poly.pdbx_seq_one_letter_code
_entity_poly.pdbx_strand_id
1 'polypeptide(L)'
;MSTQNLLIELFVEELPPKALRKLGDAFASVLFEQLKAQGLASAESRLTSFASPRRLAAHVTAVAVSAADKPVSQKLMPVSVGLDASGNATPALLKKLQALGADESAVASLKRAPDGKAEALFHDSTVKGASLVDGLQKALLESISKLPIPKVMTYQLADGWTSVNFVRPVHRILALHGTSIVGIKALGLEAGNLTEGHRFESSGQPFVIRDADSYEQQLREEGAVIASFDARRADIVAQLAAAAAAVGGGAKAIEDDALLDEVTALVERPNVLACEFEKEFLEVPQECLILTMKANQKYFPLLDSQGKLTNRFLVVSNIRPDDPGAVIGGNERVVRPRLADAKFFFDQDRKKSLLSRVAGLDKVVYHNKLGTQGERVTRVRAIARAIGQQLGGDALAQSADTAAQLAKADLVTDMVGEFPELQGIMGGYYARHDGLSKDIAFAIEDHYKPRFAGDALPRNSVGVAVALADKLETLVGMFGIGNLPTGDKDPFALRRHALGVIRMLVENDLPLDVSALIATAAPAFGDKITDPSVPLADFIYDRLAGSLREQGYSAREVDAVMALRPQRLGDVARRLDAVRAFASLPEAPALAAANKRIANILKKAPDADAHVSEVLLTEQAEKTLFEVLQRIAPEADAQFDAGNYTGSLQTLAVLRGPVDAFFDDVMVKKLVILDRDGTINVDSDEFIKSPDEWMALPGALEAIARLNHAGWHVVIASNQSGLGRGLFDVASLNAIHSKMHKQLAAAGGRVDAVFYCPHTPDDACPCRKPLPGLFEQIGERYGMELKGVHTVGDSLRDLQAGAAVGCVPHLVYTGKGAQFAGQPLPAEAPPDTAVHQDLASFADWLLTGEGRIKAAPAP
;
A
#
# COMPACT_ATOMS: atom_id res chain seq x y z
N MET A 1 -5.62 -38.11 -25.57
CA MET A 1 -6.91 -37.41 -25.69
C MET A 1 -6.87 -36.57 -26.95
N SER A 2 -7.87 -36.66 -27.82
CA SER A 2 -7.94 -35.81 -29.01
C SER A 2 -8.27 -34.38 -28.58
N THR A 3 -7.36 -33.45 -28.80
CA THR A 3 -7.59 -32.01 -28.62
C THR A 3 -7.83 -31.37 -29.99
N GLN A 4 -8.73 -30.39 -30.04
CA GLN A 4 -8.95 -29.54 -31.21
C GLN A 4 -9.21 -28.11 -30.74
N ASN A 5 -9.16 -27.15 -31.66
CA ASN A 5 -9.43 -25.75 -31.33
C ASN A 5 -10.94 -25.52 -31.20
N LEU A 6 -11.31 -24.68 -30.25
CA LEU A 6 -12.70 -24.33 -29.95
C LEU A 6 -12.97 -22.90 -30.36
N LEU A 7 -14.11 -22.65 -31.00
CA LEU A 7 -14.60 -21.33 -31.35
C LEU A 7 -16.00 -21.13 -30.76
N ILE A 8 -16.22 -19.97 -30.14
CA ILE A 8 -17.53 -19.52 -29.69
C ILE A 8 -17.78 -18.10 -30.18
N GLU A 9 -18.95 -17.84 -30.78
CA GLU A 9 -19.43 -16.50 -31.12
C GLU A 9 -20.83 -16.26 -30.53
N LEU A 10 -21.04 -15.07 -29.97
CA LEU A 10 -22.34 -14.44 -29.79
C LEU A 10 -22.50 -13.36 -30.86
N PHE A 11 -23.39 -13.59 -31.83
CA PHE A 11 -23.79 -12.58 -32.82
C PHE A 11 -24.94 -11.76 -32.26
N VAL A 12 -24.78 -10.44 -32.22
CA VAL A 12 -25.65 -9.54 -31.45
C VAL A 12 -26.00 -8.27 -32.23
N GLU A 13 -27.01 -7.54 -31.76
CA GLU A 13 -27.20 -6.14 -32.14
C GLU A 13 -26.06 -5.23 -31.64
N GLU A 14 -25.97 -4.03 -32.22
CA GLU A 14 -24.88 -3.07 -31.99
C GLU A 14 -24.60 -2.81 -30.49
N LEU A 15 -23.43 -3.29 -30.08
CA LEU A 15 -22.88 -3.17 -28.74
C LEU A 15 -22.46 -1.73 -28.43
N PRO A 16 -22.54 -1.29 -27.16
CA PRO A 16 -22.10 0.03 -26.77
C PRO A 16 -20.59 0.23 -27.05
N PRO A 17 -20.18 1.21 -27.88
CA PRO A 17 -18.82 1.29 -28.40
C PRO A 17 -17.78 1.50 -27.28
N LYS A 18 -18.10 2.35 -26.30
CA LYS A 18 -17.24 2.61 -25.13
C LYS A 18 -17.01 1.38 -24.22
N ALA A 19 -17.85 0.35 -24.32
CA ALA A 19 -17.74 -0.86 -23.50
C ALA A 19 -17.24 -2.08 -24.30
N LEU A 20 -17.25 -2.02 -25.64
CA LEU A 20 -17.06 -3.18 -26.51
C LEU A 20 -15.79 -3.97 -26.19
N ARG A 21 -14.63 -3.30 -26.14
CA ARG A 21 -13.34 -3.96 -25.88
C ARG A 21 -13.36 -4.72 -24.55
N LYS A 22 -13.79 -4.03 -23.49
CA LYS A 22 -13.91 -4.61 -22.14
C LYS A 22 -14.89 -5.79 -22.10
N LEU A 23 -16.00 -5.72 -22.82
CA LEU A 23 -16.96 -6.82 -22.93
C LEU A 23 -16.36 -8.02 -23.68
N GLY A 24 -15.64 -7.78 -24.78
CA GLY A 24 -14.92 -8.81 -25.54
C GLY A 24 -13.87 -9.52 -24.71
N ASP A 25 -13.02 -8.77 -24.04
CA ASP A 25 -11.95 -9.30 -23.19
C ASP A 25 -12.53 -10.12 -22.03
N ALA A 26 -13.57 -9.59 -21.35
CA ALA A 26 -14.22 -10.29 -20.25
C ALA A 26 -14.93 -11.57 -20.71
N PHE A 27 -15.63 -11.53 -21.85
CA PHE A 27 -16.28 -12.70 -22.43
C PHE A 27 -15.24 -13.81 -22.71
N ALA A 28 -14.18 -13.47 -23.43
CA ALA A 28 -13.14 -14.41 -23.83
C ALA A 28 -12.36 -14.94 -22.62
N SER A 29 -11.99 -14.08 -21.67
CA SER A 29 -11.21 -14.47 -20.49
C SER A 29 -12.00 -15.36 -19.56
N VAL A 30 -13.26 -15.02 -19.25
CA VAL A 30 -14.08 -15.84 -18.35
C VAL A 30 -14.35 -17.21 -18.96
N LEU A 31 -14.63 -17.28 -20.27
CA LEU A 31 -14.80 -18.54 -20.98
C LEU A 31 -13.56 -19.42 -20.85
N PHE A 32 -12.38 -18.84 -21.10
CA PHE A 32 -11.11 -19.55 -21.03
C PHE A 32 -10.78 -20.04 -19.62
N GLU A 33 -10.97 -19.19 -18.60
CA GLU A 33 -10.76 -19.58 -17.20
C GLU A 33 -11.70 -20.70 -16.77
N GLN A 34 -12.96 -20.69 -17.22
CA GLN A 34 -13.90 -21.77 -16.92
C GLN A 34 -13.53 -23.09 -17.62
N LEU A 35 -13.03 -23.04 -18.85
CA LEU A 35 -12.53 -24.23 -19.55
C LEU A 35 -11.30 -24.82 -18.86
N LYS A 36 -10.38 -23.97 -18.38
CA LYS A 36 -9.22 -24.40 -17.58
C LYS A 36 -9.62 -24.99 -16.23
N ALA A 37 -10.51 -24.33 -15.49
CA ALA A 37 -11.00 -24.81 -14.20
C ALA A 37 -11.63 -26.20 -14.29
N GLN A 38 -12.27 -26.50 -15.44
CA GLN A 38 -12.90 -27.79 -15.72
C GLN A 38 -11.92 -28.83 -16.30
N GLY A 39 -10.66 -28.46 -16.54
CA GLY A 39 -9.64 -29.35 -17.11
C GLY A 39 -9.82 -29.65 -18.60
N LEU A 40 -10.64 -28.86 -19.31
CA LEU A 40 -10.85 -28.99 -20.75
C LEU A 40 -9.81 -28.21 -21.56
N ALA A 41 -9.25 -27.14 -20.99
CA ALA A 41 -8.12 -26.40 -21.53
C ALA A 41 -6.94 -26.47 -20.56
N SER A 42 -5.72 -26.34 -21.09
CA SER A 42 -4.49 -26.38 -20.30
C SER A 42 -3.86 -25.00 -20.16
N ALA A 43 -2.74 -24.90 -19.43
CA ALA A 43 -1.93 -23.69 -19.39
C ALA A 43 -1.24 -23.38 -20.73
N GLU A 44 -1.10 -24.37 -21.61
CA GLU A 44 -0.51 -24.21 -22.95
C GLU A 44 -1.53 -23.78 -24.01
N SER A 45 -2.83 -23.91 -23.70
CA SER A 45 -3.91 -23.42 -24.54
C SER A 45 -3.81 -21.89 -24.68
N ARG A 46 -4.01 -21.37 -25.89
CA ARG A 46 -3.97 -19.94 -26.21
C ARG A 46 -5.37 -19.44 -26.47
N LEU A 47 -5.67 -18.26 -25.94
CA LEU A 47 -6.92 -17.54 -26.14
C LEU A 47 -6.71 -16.44 -27.19
N THR A 48 -7.57 -16.40 -28.20
CA THR A 48 -7.71 -15.25 -29.12
C THR A 48 -9.10 -14.66 -28.94
N SER A 49 -9.19 -13.40 -28.54
CA SER A 49 -10.46 -12.69 -28.40
C SER A 49 -10.83 -11.96 -29.70
N PHE A 50 -12.11 -11.97 -30.04
CA PHE A 50 -12.67 -11.20 -31.14
C PHE A 50 -13.84 -10.37 -30.62
N ALA A 51 -13.84 -9.08 -30.96
CA ALA A 51 -14.90 -8.17 -30.55
C ALA A 51 -15.14 -7.17 -31.68
N SER A 52 -16.39 -7.07 -32.12
CA SER A 52 -16.83 -6.13 -33.16
C SER A 52 -18.16 -5.50 -32.74
N PRO A 53 -18.63 -4.42 -33.39
CA PRO A 53 -19.91 -3.80 -33.06
C PRO A 53 -21.06 -4.81 -32.86
N ARG A 54 -21.05 -5.94 -33.57
CA ARG A 54 -22.13 -6.95 -33.53
C ARG A 54 -21.68 -8.33 -33.03
N ARG A 55 -20.49 -8.47 -32.43
CA ARG A 55 -19.96 -9.79 -32.02
C ARG A 55 -19.11 -9.75 -30.78
N LEU A 56 -19.26 -10.79 -29.97
CA LEU A 56 -18.27 -11.22 -28.99
C LEU A 56 -17.89 -12.66 -29.33
N ALA A 57 -16.62 -12.93 -29.59
CA ALA A 57 -16.16 -14.26 -29.92
C ALA A 57 -14.83 -14.60 -29.24
N ALA A 58 -14.59 -15.89 -29.07
CA ALA A 58 -13.36 -16.42 -28.49
C ALA A 58 -12.95 -17.69 -29.21
N HIS A 59 -11.66 -17.76 -29.56
CA HIS A 59 -11.01 -18.96 -30.08
C HIS A 59 -10.00 -19.46 -29.05
N VAL A 60 -10.06 -20.74 -28.72
CA VAL A 60 -9.20 -21.38 -27.72
C VAL A 60 -8.52 -22.59 -28.33
N THR A 61 -7.18 -22.62 -28.27
CA THR A 61 -6.43 -23.74 -28.84
C THR A 61 -6.42 -24.97 -27.92
N ALA A 62 -6.31 -26.15 -28.54
CA ALA A 62 -6.07 -27.42 -27.85
C ALA A 62 -7.06 -27.74 -26.71
N VAL A 63 -8.36 -27.56 -26.96
CA VAL A 63 -9.43 -27.94 -26.04
C VAL A 63 -9.72 -29.44 -26.17
N ALA A 64 -9.80 -30.16 -25.06
CA ALA A 64 -10.12 -31.58 -25.01
C ALA A 64 -11.63 -31.85 -25.13
N VAL A 65 -12.01 -32.97 -25.75
CA VAL A 65 -13.42 -33.43 -25.79
C VAL A 65 -13.93 -33.84 -24.41
N SER A 66 -13.03 -34.27 -23.52
CA SER A 66 -13.33 -34.59 -22.13
C SER A 66 -12.08 -34.36 -21.28
N ALA A 67 -12.28 -33.81 -20.09
CA ALA A 67 -11.20 -33.63 -19.12
C ALA A 67 -10.70 -34.99 -18.58
N ALA A 68 -9.48 -35.01 -18.05
CA ALA A 68 -8.99 -36.19 -17.35
C ALA A 68 -9.80 -36.46 -16.07
N ASP A 69 -10.09 -37.73 -15.84
CA ASP A 69 -10.63 -38.22 -14.58
C ASP A 69 -9.69 -37.84 -13.42
N LYS A 70 -10.26 -37.36 -12.31
CA LYS A 70 -9.48 -36.90 -11.16
C LYS A 70 -9.70 -37.84 -9.97
N PRO A 71 -8.63 -38.38 -9.36
CA PRO A 71 -8.74 -39.01 -8.06
C PRO A 71 -9.08 -37.94 -7.02
N VAL A 72 -10.16 -38.15 -6.28
CA VAL A 72 -10.61 -37.27 -5.20
C VAL A 72 -10.69 -38.08 -3.92
N SER A 73 -9.98 -37.62 -2.89
CA SER A 73 -10.07 -38.20 -1.54
C SER A 73 -11.01 -37.35 -0.70
N GLN A 74 -12.22 -37.86 -0.44
CA GLN A 74 -13.22 -37.13 0.33
C GLN A 74 -13.22 -37.58 1.79
N LYS A 75 -12.97 -36.65 2.71
CA LYS A 75 -13.11 -36.89 4.14
C LYS A 75 -14.56 -37.19 4.50
N LEU A 76 -14.81 -38.32 5.14
CA LEU A 76 -16.14 -38.72 5.60
C LEU A 76 -16.41 -38.25 7.02
N MET A 77 -15.72 -38.83 8.00
CA MET A 77 -15.91 -38.61 9.45
C MET A 77 -14.77 -39.25 10.26
N PRO A 78 -14.62 -38.92 11.56
CA PRO A 78 -13.68 -39.62 12.45
C PRO A 78 -13.96 -41.13 12.52
N VAL A 79 -12.89 -41.93 12.66
CA VAL A 79 -12.97 -43.40 12.77
C VAL A 79 -13.89 -43.81 13.94
N SER A 80 -13.80 -43.11 15.07
CA SER A 80 -14.62 -43.35 16.27
C SER A 80 -16.12 -43.13 16.09
N VAL A 81 -16.52 -42.41 15.03
CA VAL A 81 -17.93 -42.15 14.68
C VAL A 81 -18.38 -43.07 13.55
N GLY A 82 -17.47 -43.38 12.62
CA GLY A 82 -17.77 -44.16 11.42
C GLY A 82 -17.75 -45.67 11.64
N LEU A 83 -16.97 -46.18 12.59
CA LEU A 83 -16.85 -47.62 12.88
C LEU A 83 -17.18 -47.91 14.35
N ASP A 84 -17.80 -49.06 14.59
CA ASP A 84 -18.04 -49.56 15.94
C ASP A 84 -16.80 -50.27 16.52
N ALA A 85 -16.89 -50.73 17.78
CA ALA A 85 -15.81 -51.43 18.46
C ALA A 85 -15.41 -52.77 17.81
N SER A 86 -16.25 -53.33 16.94
CA SER A 86 -15.97 -54.56 16.16
C SER A 86 -15.43 -54.25 14.76
N GLY A 87 -15.29 -52.97 14.40
CA GLY A 87 -14.82 -52.52 13.10
C GLY A 87 -15.91 -52.50 12.01
N ASN A 88 -17.18 -52.68 12.36
CA ASN A 88 -18.29 -52.61 11.40
C ASN A 88 -18.74 -51.16 11.18
N ALA A 89 -19.32 -50.88 10.01
CA ALA A 89 -19.79 -49.54 9.68
C ALA A 89 -21.00 -49.12 10.53
N THR A 90 -20.95 -47.92 11.09
CA THR A 90 -22.10 -47.34 11.78
C THR A 90 -23.18 -46.89 10.76
N PRO A 91 -24.45 -46.79 11.17
CA PRO A 91 -25.51 -46.25 10.30
C PRO A 91 -25.20 -44.86 9.73
N ALA A 92 -24.43 -44.04 10.46
CA ALA A 92 -23.98 -42.73 10.02
C ALA A 92 -22.99 -42.82 8.84
N LEU A 93 -22.04 -43.76 8.91
CA LEU A 93 -21.10 -44.02 7.82
C LEU A 93 -21.82 -44.56 6.57
N LEU A 94 -22.72 -45.53 6.74
CA LEU A 94 -23.49 -46.10 5.63
C LEU A 94 -24.35 -45.06 4.92
N LYS A 95 -25.03 -44.19 5.66
CA LYS A 95 -25.82 -43.09 5.08
C LYS A 95 -24.94 -42.10 4.30
N LYS A 96 -23.71 -41.85 4.77
CA LYS A 96 -22.76 -40.97 4.09
C LYS A 96 -22.18 -41.61 2.82
N LEU A 97 -21.91 -42.92 2.83
CA LEU A 97 -21.48 -43.68 1.65
C LEU A 97 -22.57 -43.74 0.58
N GLN A 98 -23.84 -43.97 0.97
CA GLN A 98 -24.97 -43.94 0.05
C GLN A 98 -25.14 -42.58 -0.64
N ALA A 99 -24.93 -41.48 0.10
CA ALA A 99 -24.96 -40.13 -0.47
C ALA A 99 -23.84 -39.88 -1.50
N LEU A 100 -22.78 -40.71 -1.50
CA LEU A 100 -21.68 -40.70 -2.46
C LEU A 100 -21.82 -41.78 -3.54
N GLY A 101 -22.94 -42.50 -3.57
CA GLY A 101 -23.20 -43.58 -4.53
C GLY A 101 -22.46 -44.89 -4.23
N ALA A 102 -21.91 -45.04 -3.02
CA ALA A 102 -21.25 -46.26 -2.55
C ALA A 102 -22.14 -47.02 -1.55
N ASP A 103 -22.03 -48.35 -1.52
CA ASP A 103 -22.73 -49.20 -0.56
C ASP A 103 -21.78 -49.69 0.56
N GLU A 104 -22.29 -50.58 1.43
CA GLU A 104 -21.53 -51.13 2.55
C GLU A 104 -20.24 -51.85 2.13
N SER A 105 -20.14 -52.33 0.88
CA SER A 105 -18.92 -52.98 0.38
C SER A 105 -17.72 -52.01 0.29
N ALA A 106 -17.97 -50.71 0.20
CA ALA A 106 -16.92 -49.68 0.14
C ALA A 106 -16.25 -49.40 1.49
N VAL A 107 -16.80 -49.90 2.60
CA VAL A 107 -16.25 -49.70 3.96
C VAL A 107 -14.84 -50.28 4.07
N ALA A 108 -14.59 -51.43 3.43
CA ALA A 108 -13.30 -52.10 3.44
C ALA A 108 -12.21 -51.36 2.64
N SER A 109 -12.59 -50.46 1.73
CA SER A 109 -11.66 -49.67 0.89
C SER A 109 -11.46 -48.24 1.39
N LEU A 110 -12.02 -47.87 2.54
CA LEU A 110 -11.82 -46.55 3.14
C LEU A 110 -10.41 -46.38 3.70
N LYS A 111 -9.79 -45.26 3.38
CA LYS A 111 -8.46 -44.90 3.88
C LYS A 111 -8.57 -44.21 5.24
N ARG A 112 -7.75 -44.63 6.19
CA ARG A 112 -7.59 -43.93 7.48
C ARG A 112 -6.40 -42.99 7.40
N ALA A 113 -6.62 -41.72 7.74
CA ALA A 113 -5.54 -40.73 7.80
C ALA A 113 -5.80 -39.71 8.92
N PRO A 114 -4.74 -39.18 9.55
CA PRO A 114 -4.88 -38.14 10.57
C PRO A 114 -5.43 -36.84 9.97
N ASP A 115 -6.40 -36.23 10.64
CA ASP A 115 -7.04 -34.96 10.21
C ASP A 115 -6.58 -33.72 11.01
N GLY A 116 -5.60 -33.90 11.90
CA GLY A 116 -5.09 -32.89 12.82
C GLY A 116 -5.65 -32.97 14.24
N LYS A 117 -6.79 -33.63 14.48
CA LYS A 117 -7.35 -33.85 15.84
C LYS A 117 -7.64 -35.31 16.15
N ALA A 118 -7.98 -36.13 15.15
CA ALA A 118 -8.20 -37.56 15.28
C ALA A 118 -7.90 -38.29 13.95
N GLU A 119 -7.98 -39.62 13.96
CA GLU A 119 -7.94 -40.43 12.75
C GLU A 119 -9.32 -40.36 12.05
N ALA A 120 -9.35 -40.03 10.76
CA ALA A 120 -10.57 -39.91 9.97
C ALA A 120 -10.60 -40.89 8.80
N LEU A 121 -11.81 -41.27 8.40
CA LEU A 121 -12.08 -42.10 7.22
C LEU A 121 -12.19 -41.22 5.98
N PHE A 122 -11.51 -41.62 4.91
CA PHE A 122 -11.50 -41.00 3.60
C PHE A 122 -12.00 -42.00 2.57
N HIS A 123 -12.84 -41.52 1.67
CA HIS A 123 -13.27 -42.27 0.49
C HIS A 123 -12.52 -41.75 -0.72
N ASP A 124 -11.64 -42.59 -1.27
CA ASP A 124 -10.96 -42.31 -2.52
C ASP A 124 -11.89 -42.74 -3.66
N SER A 125 -12.32 -41.78 -4.47
CA SER A 125 -13.13 -42.03 -5.66
C SER A 125 -12.51 -41.35 -6.88
N THR A 126 -12.87 -41.83 -8.07
CA THR A 126 -12.49 -41.17 -9.31
C THR A 126 -13.68 -40.40 -9.82
N VAL A 127 -13.58 -39.07 -9.84
CA VAL A 127 -14.60 -38.22 -10.45
C VAL A 127 -14.33 -38.15 -11.94
N LYS A 128 -15.32 -38.56 -12.75
CA LYS A 128 -15.24 -38.47 -14.21
C LYS A 128 -14.98 -37.02 -14.63
N GLY A 129 -14.05 -36.83 -15.57
CA GLY A 129 -13.77 -35.52 -16.14
C GLY A 129 -14.99 -34.92 -16.83
N ALA A 130 -15.11 -33.59 -16.80
CA ALA A 130 -16.19 -32.88 -17.48
C ALA A 130 -16.17 -33.19 -18.99
N SER A 131 -17.35 -33.35 -19.60
CA SER A 131 -17.47 -33.39 -21.05
C SER A 131 -17.32 -31.99 -21.64
N LEU A 132 -16.90 -31.89 -22.90
CA LEU A 132 -16.82 -30.59 -23.58
C LEU A 132 -18.18 -29.90 -23.64
N VAL A 133 -19.27 -30.64 -23.91
CA VAL A 133 -20.62 -30.07 -24.01
C VAL A 133 -21.04 -29.44 -22.68
N ASP A 134 -20.96 -30.19 -21.58
CA ASP A 134 -21.37 -29.70 -20.25
C ASP A 134 -20.47 -28.58 -19.78
N GLY A 135 -19.16 -28.73 -20.00
CA GLY A 135 -18.19 -27.76 -19.53
C GLY A 135 -18.26 -26.45 -20.29
N LEU A 136 -18.47 -26.50 -21.61
CA LEU A 136 -18.68 -25.33 -22.43
C LEU A 136 -20.01 -24.65 -22.16
N GLN A 137 -21.08 -25.43 -21.96
CA GLN A 137 -22.39 -24.92 -21.56
C GLN A 137 -22.28 -24.10 -20.27
N LYS A 138 -21.57 -24.63 -19.26
CA LYS A 138 -21.31 -23.91 -18.02
C LYS A 138 -20.43 -22.68 -18.24
N ALA A 139 -19.35 -22.81 -19.01
CA ALA A 139 -18.42 -21.72 -19.29
C ALA A 139 -19.10 -20.55 -20.00
N LEU A 140 -19.99 -20.82 -20.96
CA LEU A 140 -20.74 -19.80 -21.69
C LEU A 140 -21.70 -19.04 -20.77
N LEU A 141 -22.48 -19.76 -19.96
CA LEU A 141 -23.44 -19.13 -19.03
C LEU A 141 -22.72 -18.25 -18.00
N GLU A 142 -21.58 -18.72 -17.49
CA GLU A 142 -20.75 -17.96 -16.54
C GLU A 142 -20.11 -16.73 -17.21
N SER A 143 -19.70 -16.85 -18.47
CA SER A 143 -19.15 -15.72 -19.23
C SER A 143 -20.19 -14.63 -19.45
N ILE A 144 -21.43 -15.01 -19.77
CA ILE A 144 -22.56 -14.09 -19.92
C ILE A 144 -22.90 -13.41 -18.58
N SER A 145 -22.94 -14.16 -17.48
CA SER A 145 -23.33 -13.62 -16.17
C SER A 145 -22.31 -12.64 -15.58
N LYS A 146 -21.02 -12.83 -15.88
CA LYS A 146 -19.91 -12.01 -15.36
C LYS A 146 -19.52 -10.82 -16.23
N LEU A 147 -20.23 -10.57 -17.34
CA LEU A 147 -19.90 -9.42 -18.19
C LEU A 147 -20.07 -8.10 -17.42
N PRO A 148 -19.10 -7.17 -17.52
CA PRO A 148 -19.18 -5.85 -16.89
C PRO A 148 -20.11 -4.92 -17.68
N ILE A 149 -21.40 -5.26 -17.75
CA ILE A 149 -22.41 -4.53 -18.54
C ILE A 149 -22.81 -3.25 -17.79
N PRO A 150 -22.59 -2.05 -18.36
CA PRO A 150 -22.96 -0.79 -17.71
C PRO A 150 -24.47 -0.64 -17.49
N LYS A 151 -25.27 -1.12 -18.44
CA LYS A 151 -26.73 -1.12 -18.39
C LYS A 151 -27.27 -2.35 -19.11
N VAL A 152 -27.94 -3.22 -18.34
CA VAL A 152 -28.54 -4.45 -18.85
C VAL A 152 -29.87 -4.12 -19.52
N MET A 153 -30.16 -4.77 -20.64
CA MET A 153 -31.44 -4.71 -21.33
C MET A 153 -32.20 -6.02 -21.10
N THR A 154 -33.51 -5.91 -20.86
CA THR A 154 -34.42 -7.06 -20.84
C THR A 154 -35.20 -7.09 -22.15
N TYR A 155 -35.22 -8.25 -22.81
CA TYR A 155 -36.03 -8.45 -24.02
C TYR A 155 -36.64 -9.85 -24.04
N GLN A 156 -37.78 -9.99 -24.73
CA GLN A 156 -38.50 -11.24 -24.85
C GLN A 156 -37.89 -12.11 -25.96
N LEU A 157 -37.90 -13.42 -25.73
CA LEU A 157 -37.56 -14.42 -26.73
C LEU A 157 -38.67 -14.53 -27.77
N ALA A 158 -38.41 -15.29 -28.84
CA ALA A 158 -39.35 -15.52 -29.94
C ALA A 158 -40.69 -16.13 -29.49
N ASP A 159 -40.74 -16.74 -28.30
CA ASP A 159 -41.98 -17.26 -27.70
C ASP A 159 -42.92 -16.15 -27.20
N GLY A 160 -42.45 -14.91 -27.03
CA GLY A 160 -43.21 -13.77 -26.53
C GLY A 160 -43.52 -13.79 -25.02
N TRP A 161 -43.06 -14.80 -24.28
CA TRP A 161 -43.36 -14.99 -22.86
C TRP A 161 -42.11 -15.00 -21.99
N THR A 162 -41.00 -15.55 -22.50
CA THR A 162 -39.75 -15.69 -21.76
C THR A 162 -38.90 -14.45 -21.96
N SER A 163 -38.40 -13.86 -20.87
CA SER A 163 -37.50 -12.71 -20.93
C SER A 163 -36.06 -13.11 -20.61
N VAL A 164 -35.11 -12.55 -21.36
CA VAL A 164 -33.67 -12.69 -21.09
C VAL A 164 -33.04 -11.32 -20.87
N ASN A 165 -31.90 -11.34 -20.18
CA ASN A 165 -31.15 -10.14 -19.80
C ASN A 165 -29.77 -10.19 -20.44
N PHE A 166 -29.47 -9.23 -21.33
CA PHE A 166 -28.15 -9.09 -21.95
C PHE A 166 -27.89 -7.63 -22.34
N VAL A 167 -26.68 -7.31 -22.81
CA VAL A 167 -26.34 -5.94 -23.21
C VAL A 167 -27.15 -5.47 -24.41
N ARG A 168 -27.43 -6.37 -25.36
CA ARG A 168 -28.21 -6.18 -26.59
C ARG A 168 -28.84 -7.49 -27.03
N PRO A 169 -29.88 -7.49 -27.87
CA PRO A 169 -30.42 -8.73 -28.44
C PRO A 169 -29.34 -9.60 -29.10
N VAL A 170 -29.26 -10.87 -28.69
CA VAL A 170 -28.43 -11.89 -29.32
C VAL A 170 -29.28 -12.61 -30.37
N HIS A 171 -28.71 -12.79 -31.56
CA HIS A 171 -29.38 -13.39 -32.71
C HIS A 171 -28.95 -14.82 -32.96
N ARG A 172 -27.66 -15.14 -32.75
CA ARG A 172 -27.11 -16.49 -32.94
C ARG A 172 -25.98 -16.81 -31.97
N ILE A 173 -25.82 -18.11 -31.75
CA ILE A 173 -24.66 -18.69 -31.07
C ILE A 173 -23.96 -19.60 -32.08
N LEU A 174 -22.66 -19.39 -32.24
CA LEU A 174 -21.79 -20.31 -32.99
C LEU A 174 -20.93 -21.06 -31.98
N ALA A 175 -20.85 -22.39 -32.09
CA ALA A 175 -19.97 -23.21 -31.26
C ALA A 175 -19.36 -24.37 -32.05
N LEU A 176 -18.06 -24.29 -32.33
CA LEU A 176 -17.33 -25.29 -33.11
C LEU A 176 -16.11 -25.82 -32.35
N HIS A 177 -15.94 -27.14 -32.34
CA HIS A 177 -14.71 -27.84 -31.94
C HIS A 177 -14.10 -28.51 -33.17
N GLY A 178 -13.06 -27.89 -33.72
CA GLY A 178 -12.65 -28.11 -35.11
C GLY A 178 -13.82 -27.87 -36.06
N THR A 179 -14.28 -28.91 -36.76
CA THR A 179 -15.44 -28.86 -37.67
C THR A 179 -16.76 -29.25 -37.00
N SER A 180 -16.74 -29.71 -35.75
CA SER A 180 -17.90 -30.31 -35.08
C SER A 180 -18.68 -29.27 -34.29
N ILE A 181 -20.01 -29.23 -34.49
CA ILE A 181 -20.89 -28.36 -33.69
C ILE A 181 -20.99 -28.90 -32.26
N VAL A 182 -20.78 -28.02 -31.27
CA VAL A 182 -20.97 -28.36 -29.86
C VAL A 182 -22.37 -27.95 -29.42
N GLY A 183 -23.20 -28.92 -29.06
CA GLY A 183 -24.63 -28.72 -28.74
C GLY A 183 -24.88 -28.01 -27.41
N ILE A 184 -24.65 -26.69 -27.37
CA ILE A 184 -24.91 -25.81 -26.21
C ILE A 184 -26.06 -24.83 -26.50
N LYS A 185 -26.64 -24.26 -25.44
CA LYS A 185 -27.75 -23.30 -25.53
C LYS A 185 -27.56 -22.14 -24.57
N ALA A 186 -27.89 -20.93 -24.97
CA ALA A 186 -27.95 -19.77 -24.06
C ALA A 186 -28.92 -18.72 -24.60
N LEU A 187 -29.49 -17.90 -23.72
CA LEU A 187 -30.35 -16.77 -24.11
C LEU A 187 -31.50 -17.18 -25.06
N GLY A 188 -32.02 -18.40 -24.91
CA GLY A 188 -33.08 -18.95 -25.76
C GLY A 188 -32.64 -19.47 -27.13
N LEU A 189 -31.34 -19.53 -27.41
CA LEU A 189 -30.77 -19.93 -28.70
C LEU A 189 -29.98 -21.23 -28.59
N GLU A 190 -30.00 -22.03 -29.65
CA GLU A 190 -29.14 -23.21 -29.82
C GLU A 190 -27.91 -22.86 -30.66
N ALA A 191 -26.76 -23.43 -30.30
CA ALA A 191 -25.53 -23.19 -31.05
C ALA A 191 -25.51 -23.95 -32.38
N GLY A 192 -25.00 -23.29 -33.41
CA GLY A 192 -24.76 -23.86 -34.74
C GLY A 192 -23.38 -23.48 -35.28
N ASN A 193 -23.28 -23.44 -36.61
CA ASN A 193 -22.08 -23.04 -37.36
C ASN A 193 -22.32 -21.86 -38.31
N LEU A 194 -23.47 -21.19 -38.20
CA LEU A 194 -23.84 -20.06 -39.04
C LEU A 194 -23.44 -18.74 -38.38
N THR A 195 -22.85 -17.85 -39.17
CA THR A 195 -22.63 -16.45 -38.82
C THR A 195 -23.13 -15.55 -39.94
N GLU A 196 -23.09 -14.23 -39.75
CA GLU A 196 -23.43 -13.24 -40.78
C GLU A 196 -22.22 -12.35 -41.06
N GLY A 197 -22.14 -11.76 -42.25
CA GLY A 197 -21.11 -10.77 -42.59
C GLY A 197 -21.50 -9.34 -42.20
N HIS A 198 -20.79 -8.38 -42.77
CA HIS A 198 -21.07 -6.95 -42.67
C HIS A 198 -22.46 -6.62 -43.21
N ARG A 199 -23.20 -5.75 -42.52
CA ARG A 199 -24.62 -5.45 -42.84
C ARG A 199 -24.83 -4.95 -44.27
N PHE A 200 -23.86 -4.21 -44.83
CA PHE A 200 -23.97 -3.58 -46.15
C PHE A 200 -22.94 -4.05 -47.18
N GLU A 201 -21.84 -4.65 -46.72
CA GLU A 201 -20.67 -4.98 -47.57
C GLU A 201 -20.55 -6.49 -47.83
N SER A 202 -21.46 -7.27 -47.24
CA SER A 202 -21.60 -8.71 -47.51
C SER A 202 -22.90 -8.99 -48.24
N SER A 203 -23.15 -10.25 -48.59
CA SER A 203 -24.41 -10.69 -49.21
C SER A 203 -25.65 -10.46 -48.33
N GLY A 204 -25.47 -10.14 -47.04
CA GLY A 204 -26.55 -9.98 -46.06
C GLY A 204 -27.22 -11.29 -45.66
N GLN A 205 -26.76 -12.43 -46.18
CA GLN A 205 -27.24 -13.76 -45.83
C GLN A 205 -26.28 -14.44 -44.84
N PRO A 206 -26.78 -15.23 -43.89
CA PRO A 206 -25.92 -16.05 -43.05
C PRO A 206 -25.11 -17.06 -43.88
N PHE A 207 -23.86 -17.31 -43.48
CA PHE A 207 -22.98 -18.29 -44.11
C PHE A 207 -22.36 -19.21 -43.06
N VAL A 208 -21.91 -20.39 -43.51
CA VAL A 208 -21.36 -21.43 -42.66
C VAL A 208 -19.87 -21.20 -42.41
N ILE A 209 -19.45 -21.20 -41.15
CA ILE A 209 -18.05 -21.32 -40.77
C ILE A 209 -17.63 -22.78 -40.87
N ARG A 210 -16.65 -23.05 -41.75
CA ARG A 210 -16.15 -24.41 -42.05
C ARG A 210 -15.59 -25.13 -40.83
N ASP A 211 -14.77 -24.42 -40.04
CA ASP A 211 -14.11 -24.95 -38.85
C ASP A 211 -13.71 -23.79 -37.91
N ALA A 212 -13.31 -24.13 -36.69
CA ALA A 212 -12.92 -23.16 -35.66
C ALA A 212 -11.75 -22.24 -36.10
N ASP A 213 -10.80 -22.72 -36.91
CA ASP A 213 -9.56 -22.01 -37.25
C ASP A 213 -9.74 -21.07 -38.45
N SER A 214 -10.69 -21.39 -39.34
CA SER A 214 -11.01 -20.56 -40.51
C SER A 214 -11.89 -19.35 -40.21
N TYR A 215 -12.28 -19.13 -38.96
CA TYR A 215 -13.24 -18.10 -38.54
C TYR A 215 -12.88 -16.68 -38.97
N GLU A 216 -11.72 -16.18 -38.52
CA GLU A 216 -11.32 -14.80 -38.78
C GLU A 216 -11.09 -14.56 -40.28
N GLN A 217 -10.47 -15.53 -40.96
CA GLN A 217 -10.21 -15.44 -42.39
C GLN A 217 -11.52 -15.42 -43.20
N GLN A 218 -12.47 -16.32 -42.93
CA GLN A 218 -13.76 -16.33 -43.62
C GLN A 218 -14.57 -15.07 -43.35
N LEU A 219 -14.58 -14.57 -42.10
CA LEU A 219 -15.23 -13.28 -41.81
C LEU A 219 -14.62 -12.14 -42.62
N ARG A 220 -13.29 -12.14 -42.82
CA ARG A 220 -12.61 -11.12 -43.63
C ARG A 220 -12.93 -11.25 -45.12
N GLU A 221 -12.82 -12.44 -45.67
CA GLU A 221 -12.90 -12.70 -47.12
C GLU A 221 -14.34 -12.80 -47.64
N GLU A 222 -15.21 -13.51 -46.92
CA GLU A 222 -16.60 -13.77 -47.32
C GLU A 222 -17.59 -12.84 -46.60
N GLY A 223 -17.26 -12.47 -45.35
CA GLY A 223 -18.10 -11.62 -44.51
C GLY A 223 -17.82 -10.13 -44.61
N ALA A 224 -16.69 -9.71 -45.20
CA ALA A 224 -16.23 -8.32 -45.19
C ALA A 224 -16.11 -7.69 -43.78
N VAL A 225 -15.72 -8.48 -42.76
CA VAL A 225 -15.57 -8.07 -41.36
C VAL A 225 -14.14 -8.32 -40.86
N ILE A 226 -13.53 -7.32 -40.23
CA ILE A 226 -12.32 -7.52 -39.43
C ILE A 226 -12.75 -7.83 -37.99
N ALA A 227 -12.71 -9.11 -37.61
CA ALA A 227 -13.24 -9.58 -36.32
C ALA A 227 -12.36 -9.14 -35.12
N SER A 228 -11.04 -9.17 -35.29
CA SER A 228 -10.09 -8.74 -34.26
C SER A 228 -10.18 -7.23 -34.01
N PHE A 229 -10.37 -6.84 -32.75
CA PHE A 229 -10.40 -5.43 -32.36
C PHE A 229 -9.04 -4.77 -32.63
N ASP A 230 -7.95 -5.42 -32.21
CA ASP A 230 -6.60 -4.88 -32.36
C ASP A 230 -6.16 -4.80 -33.82
N ALA A 231 -6.49 -5.80 -34.65
CA ALA A 231 -6.17 -5.75 -36.09
C ALA A 231 -6.91 -4.61 -36.80
N ARG A 232 -8.20 -4.42 -36.47
CA ARG A 232 -9.00 -3.32 -37.01
C ARG A 232 -8.51 -1.96 -36.53
N ARG A 233 -8.13 -1.85 -35.26
CA ARG A 233 -7.53 -0.63 -34.69
C ARG A 233 -6.25 -0.26 -35.43
N ALA A 234 -5.37 -1.24 -35.67
CA ALA A 234 -4.13 -1.05 -36.42
C ALA A 234 -4.39 -0.62 -37.87
N ASP A 235 -5.40 -1.22 -38.54
CA ASP A 235 -5.82 -0.84 -39.89
C ASP A 235 -6.34 0.60 -39.94
N ILE A 236 -7.17 1.03 -38.97
CA ILE A 236 -7.62 2.42 -38.85
C ILE A 236 -6.43 3.37 -38.67
N VAL A 237 -5.48 3.06 -37.79
CA VAL A 237 -4.28 3.88 -37.58
C VAL A 237 -3.47 4.03 -38.87
N ALA A 238 -3.25 2.92 -39.58
CA ALA A 238 -2.53 2.94 -40.85
C ALA A 238 -3.25 3.80 -41.90
N GLN A 239 -4.58 3.68 -42.01
CA GLN A 239 -5.38 4.48 -42.94
C GLN A 239 -5.44 5.96 -42.56
N LEU A 240 -5.55 6.29 -41.26
CA LEU A 240 -5.49 7.68 -40.78
C LEU A 240 -4.15 8.33 -41.13
N ALA A 241 -3.04 7.61 -40.91
CA ALA A 241 -1.71 8.10 -41.26
C ALA A 241 -1.56 8.31 -42.78
N ALA A 242 -2.04 7.36 -43.59
CA ALA A 242 -2.00 7.45 -45.04
C ALA A 242 -2.85 8.63 -45.57
N ALA A 243 -4.07 8.78 -45.05
CA ALA A 243 -4.97 9.87 -45.43
C ALA A 243 -4.42 11.24 -45.02
N ALA A 244 -3.86 11.37 -43.81
CA ALA A 244 -3.21 12.59 -43.36
C ALA A 244 -1.97 12.93 -44.21
N ALA A 245 -1.15 11.94 -44.57
CA ALA A 245 -0.01 12.14 -45.48
C ALA A 245 -0.45 12.60 -46.88
N ALA A 246 -1.56 12.06 -47.40
CA ALA A 246 -2.12 12.45 -48.69
C ALA A 246 -2.64 13.90 -48.72
N VAL A 247 -3.09 14.44 -47.57
CA VAL A 247 -3.45 15.86 -47.44
C VAL A 247 -2.23 16.78 -47.59
N GLY A 248 -1.04 16.32 -47.21
CA GLY A 248 0.21 17.07 -47.31
C GLY A 248 0.41 18.12 -46.20
N GLY A 249 1.44 18.96 -46.34
CA GLY A 249 1.68 20.08 -45.40
C GLY A 249 2.09 19.68 -43.98
N GLY A 250 2.55 18.44 -43.78
CA GLY A 250 2.86 17.90 -42.46
C GLY A 250 1.63 17.60 -41.60
N ALA A 251 0.45 17.47 -42.23
CA ALA A 251 -0.80 17.20 -41.54
C ALA A 251 -0.76 15.88 -40.75
N LYS A 252 -1.27 15.91 -39.53
CA LYS A 252 -1.41 14.74 -38.65
C LYS A 252 -2.78 14.75 -37.98
N ALA A 253 -3.41 13.58 -37.92
CA ALA A 253 -4.62 13.42 -37.11
C ALA A 253 -4.27 13.61 -35.62
N ILE A 254 -5.21 14.15 -34.85
CA ILE A 254 -5.07 14.20 -33.40
C ILE A 254 -4.82 12.81 -32.82
N GLU A 255 -3.95 12.74 -31.81
CA GLU A 255 -3.71 11.52 -31.05
C GLU A 255 -4.73 11.45 -29.90
N ASP A 256 -5.69 10.55 -30.02
CA ASP A 256 -6.69 10.26 -28.98
C ASP A 256 -7.06 8.78 -29.02
N ASP A 257 -6.47 8.00 -28.12
CA ASP A 257 -6.70 6.57 -28.02
C ASP A 257 -8.16 6.23 -27.64
N ALA A 258 -8.82 7.07 -26.85
CA ALA A 258 -10.20 6.84 -26.44
C ALA A 258 -11.16 7.02 -27.61
N LEU A 259 -10.94 8.06 -28.44
CA LEU A 259 -11.67 8.25 -29.69
C LEU A 259 -11.37 7.12 -30.68
N LEU A 260 -10.11 6.72 -30.82
CA LEU A 260 -9.71 5.64 -31.72
C LEU A 260 -10.35 4.31 -31.32
N ASP A 261 -10.37 3.98 -30.02
CA ASP A 261 -11.03 2.78 -29.51
C ASP A 261 -12.55 2.85 -29.72
N GLU A 262 -13.17 4.01 -29.48
CA GLU A 262 -14.61 4.22 -29.71
C GLU A 262 -14.96 4.05 -31.19
N VAL A 263 -14.18 4.61 -32.11
CA VAL A 263 -14.38 4.49 -33.56
C VAL A 263 -14.11 3.07 -34.05
N THR A 264 -13.07 2.40 -33.53
CA THR A 264 -12.81 0.98 -33.80
C THR A 264 -14.01 0.12 -33.40
N ALA A 265 -14.70 0.49 -32.32
CA ALA A 265 -15.89 -0.19 -31.84
C ALA A 265 -17.18 0.13 -32.60
N LEU A 266 -17.17 1.12 -33.51
CA LEU A 266 -18.32 1.52 -34.33
C LEU A 266 -18.33 0.87 -35.72
N VAL A 267 -17.18 0.36 -36.17
CA VAL A 267 -17.02 -0.16 -37.53
C VAL A 267 -16.58 -1.62 -37.53
N GLU A 268 -17.05 -2.41 -38.48
CA GLU A 268 -16.60 -3.77 -38.78
C GLU A 268 -15.61 -3.80 -39.96
N ARG A 269 -15.72 -2.84 -40.88
CA ARG A 269 -14.83 -2.65 -42.02
C ARG A 269 -14.49 -1.16 -42.17
N PRO A 270 -13.37 -0.70 -41.57
CA PRO A 270 -13.05 0.72 -41.57
C PRO A 270 -12.69 1.21 -42.98
N ASN A 271 -13.04 2.46 -43.27
CA ASN A 271 -12.65 3.17 -44.49
C ASN A 271 -12.43 4.64 -44.14
N VAL A 272 -11.18 5.08 -44.09
CA VAL A 272 -10.86 6.47 -43.76
C VAL A 272 -11.06 7.38 -44.97
N LEU A 273 -11.87 8.42 -44.79
CA LEU A 273 -12.16 9.42 -45.81
C LEU A 273 -11.74 10.81 -45.31
N ALA A 274 -11.16 11.61 -46.20
CA ALA A 274 -10.80 12.99 -45.91
C ALA A 274 -11.95 13.94 -46.26
N CYS A 275 -12.28 14.82 -45.34
CA CYS A 275 -13.31 15.83 -45.45
C CYS A 275 -12.74 17.23 -45.18
N GLU A 276 -13.49 18.27 -45.57
CA GLU A 276 -13.14 19.65 -45.28
C GLU A 276 -14.30 20.49 -44.74
N PHE A 277 -13.94 21.60 -44.11
CA PHE A 277 -14.86 22.69 -43.77
C PHE A 277 -14.27 24.04 -44.18
N GLU A 278 -15.07 25.09 -44.12
CA GLU A 278 -14.71 26.44 -44.52
C GLU A 278 -13.62 27.04 -43.60
N LYS A 279 -12.59 27.66 -44.19
CA LYS A 279 -11.45 28.20 -43.43
C LYS A 279 -11.81 29.29 -42.42
N GLU A 280 -12.93 29.97 -42.60
CA GLU A 280 -13.45 30.98 -41.67
C GLU A 280 -13.69 30.43 -40.25
N PHE A 281 -13.98 29.12 -40.11
CA PHE A 281 -14.13 28.51 -38.80
C PHE A 281 -12.82 28.48 -38.01
N LEU A 282 -11.65 28.54 -38.66
CA LEU A 282 -10.34 28.55 -38.00
C LEU A 282 -10.07 29.84 -37.19
N GLU A 283 -10.96 30.84 -37.25
CA GLU A 283 -10.94 31.99 -36.35
C GLU A 283 -11.42 31.66 -34.93
N VAL A 284 -12.22 30.59 -34.80
CA VAL A 284 -12.70 30.08 -33.51
C VAL A 284 -11.55 29.32 -32.84
N PRO A 285 -11.41 29.39 -31.50
CA PRO A 285 -10.44 28.58 -30.75
C PRO A 285 -10.45 27.12 -31.18
N GLN A 286 -9.27 26.61 -31.53
CA GLN A 286 -9.15 25.27 -32.10
C GLN A 286 -9.62 24.18 -31.13
N GLU A 287 -9.47 24.38 -29.82
CA GLU A 287 -9.95 23.47 -28.79
C GLU A 287 -11.47 23.26 -28.88
N CYS A 288 -12.22 24.30 -29.21
CA CYS A 288 -13.66 24.23 -29.40
C CYS A 288 -14.04 23.44 -30.66
N LEU A 289 -13.36 23.71 -31.77
CA LEU A 289 -13.59 23.02 -33.04
C LEU A 289 -13.23 21.52 -32.93
N ILE A 290 -12.08 21.23 -32.31
CA ILE A 290 -11.62 19.87 -32.04
C ILE A 290 -12.61 19.15 -31.12
N LEU A 291 -13.02 19.76 -30.01
CA LEU A 291 -14.00 19.17 -29.11
C LEU A 291 -15.31 18.86 -29.83
N THR A 292 -15.82 19.80 -30.62
CA THR A 292 -17.06 19.65 -31.40
C THR A 292 -16.99 18.47 -32.37
N MET A 293 -15.89 18.35 -33.13
CA MET A 293 -15.66 17.27 -34.08
C MET A 293 -15.53 15.90 -33.38
N LYS A 294 -14.82 15.83 -32.25
CA LYS A 294 -14.61 14.58 -31.50
C LYS A 294 -15.86 14.12 -30.75
N ALA A 295 -16.47 15.00 -29.97
CA ALA A 295 -17.55 14.64 -29.06
C ALA A 295 -18.83 14.29 -29.82
N ASN A 296 -19.20 15.11 -30.82
CA ASN A 296 -20.49 15.00 -31.48
C ASN A 296 -20.46 14.07 -32.69
N GLN A 297 -19.32 13.94 -33.37
CA GLN A 297 -19.24 13.25 -34.67
C GLN A 297 -18.15 12.17 -34.77
N LYS A 298 -17.29 12.01 -33.75
CA LYS A 298 -16.20 11.03 -33.74
C LYS A 298 -15.21 11.20 -34.90
N TYR A 299 -14.98 12.44 -35.31
CA TYR A 299 -14.04 12.78 -36.37
C TYR A 299 -12.63 12.97 -35.82
N PHE A 300 -11.63 12.83 -36.70
CA PHE A 300 -10.22 13.08 -36.41
C PHE A 300 -9.76 14.37 -37.12
N PRO A 301 -9.80 15.53 -36.44
CA PRO A 301 -9.26 16.77 -36.97
C PRO A 301 -7.78 16.64 -37.33
N LEU A 302 -7.34 17.32 -38.39
CA LEU A 302 -5.94 17.35 -38.80
C LEU A 302 -5.24 18.62 -38.29
N LEU A 303 -4.12 18.45 -37.61
CA LEU A 303 -3.20 19.50 -37.18
C LEU A 303 -2.03 19.61 -38.17
N ASP A 304 -1.50 20.81 -38.37
CA ASP A 304 -0.28 21.04 -39.13
C ASP A 304 0.99 20.70 -38.31
N SER A 305 2.17 20.91 -38.91
CA SER A 305 3.45 20.65 -38.25
C SER A 305 3.73 21.51 -37.01
N GLN A 306 2.99 22.60 -36.81
CA GLN A 306 3.09 23.48 -35.65
C GLN A 306 2.04 23.15 -34.57
N GLY A 307 1.22 22.12 -34.80
CA GLY A 307 0.13 21.74 -33.90
C GLY A 307 -1.11 22.63 -34.02
N LYS A 308 -1.23 23.42 -35.09
CA LYS A 308 -2.41 24.26 -35.36
C LYS A 308 -3.43 23.50 -36.18
N LEU A 309 -4.71 23.66 -35.84
CA LEU A 309 -5.80 23.04 -36.58
C LEU A 309 -5.87 23.51 -38.04
N THR A 310 -6.00 22.56 -38.96
CA THR A 310 -6.29 22.81 -40.39
C THR A 310 -7.80 22.75 -40.66
N ASN A 311 -8.23 23.14 -41.87
CA ASN A 311 -9.64 23.01 -42.28
C ASN A 311 -10.02 21.58 -42.76
N ARG A 312 -9.19 20.59 -42.43
CA ARG A 312 -9.34 19.19 -42.84
C ARG A 312 -9.58 18.29 -41.63
N PHE A 313 -10.37 17.25 -41.83
CA PHE A 313 -10.59 16.20 -40.83
C PHE A 313 -10.82 14.87 -41.52
N LEU A 314 -10.59 13.79 -40.78
CA LEU A 314 -10.78 12.43 -41.26
C LEU A 314 -12.00 11.80 -40.57
N VAL A 315 -12.75 11.01 -41.33
CA VAL A 315 -13.87 10.22 -40.83
C VAL A 315 -13.62 8.74 -41.12
N VAL A 316 -14.09 7.86 -40.24
CA VAL A 316 -14.01 6.41 -40.47
C VAL A 316 -15.39 5.90 -40.84
N SER A 317 -15.58 5.64 -42.12
CA SER A 317 -16.79 5.02 -42.65
C SER A 317 -16.76 3.51 -42.39
N ASN A 318 -17.94 2.91 -42.13
CA ASN A 318 -18.10 1.45 -42.06
C ASN A 318 -18.39 0.81 -43.43
N ILE A 319 -18.37 1.61 -44.50
CA ILE A 319 -18.61 1.18 -45.88
C ILE A 319 -17.53 1.71 -46.81
N ARG A 320 -17.28 0.98 -47.90
CA ARG A 320 -16.26 1.25 -48.92
C ARG A 320 -16.91 1.38 -50.31
N PRO A 321 -17.76 2.39 -50.54
CA PRO A 321 -18.35 2.63 -51.85
C PRO A 321 -17.25 3.01 -52.86
N ASP A 322 -17.46 2.66 -54.13
CA ASP A 322 -16.56 3.07 -55.23
C ASP A 322 -16.47 4.60 -55.36
N ASP A 323 -17.60 5.29 -55.16
CA ASP A 323 -17.67 6.76 -55.04
C ASP A 323 -17.99 7.18 -53.60
N PRO A 324 -17.02 7.70 -52.82
CA PRO A 324 -17.25 8.16 -51.46
C PRO A 324 -17.85 9.58 -51.38
N GLY A 325 -18.11 10.26 -52.50
CA GLY A 325 -18.53 11.68 -52.52
C GLY A 325 -19.76 11.99 -51.68
N ALA A 326 -20.76 11.10 -51.68
CA ALA A 326 -21.97 11.26 -50.85
C ALA A 326 -21.68 11.12 -49.34
N VAL A 327 -20.75 10.23 -48.97
CA VAL A 327 -20.32 10.06 -47.57
C VAL A 327 -19.55 11.29 -47.11
N ILE A 328 -18.61 11.78 -47.94
CA ILE A 328 -17.82 12.98 -47.65
C ILE A 328 -18.74 14.19 -47.49
N GLY A 329 -19.52 14.53 -48.53
CA GLY A 329 -20.42 15.69 -48.51
C GLY A 329 -21.47 15.62 -47.41
N GLY A 330 -21.95 14.42 -47.06
CA GLY A 330 -22.83 14.18 -45.93
C GLY A 330 -22.21 14.57 -44.59
N ASN A 331 -21.00 14.09 -44.30
CA ASN A 331 -20.28 14.40 -43.05
C ASN A 331 -19.90 15.89 -42.97
N GLU A 332 -19.45 16.49 -44.08
CA GLU A 332 -19.18 17.93 -44.12
C GLU A 332 -20.43 18.78 -43.87
N ARG A 333 -21.58 18.37 -44.40
CA ARG A 333 -22.85 19.08 -44.15
C ARG A 333 -23.29 18.95 -42.69
N VAL A 334 -23.01 17.83 -42.04
CA VAL A 334 -23.37 17.58 -40.63
C VAL A 334 -22.50 18.39 -39.67
N VAL A 335 -21.21 18.58 -39.97
CA VAL A 335 -20.31 19.34 -39.08
C VAL A 335 -20.55 20.85 -39.13
N ARG A 336 -20.88 21.41 -40.30
CA ARG A 336 -21.01 22.87 -40.53
C ARG A 336 -21.94 23.57 -39.52
N PRO A 337 -23.19 23.13 -39.27
CA PRO A 337 -24.06 23.78 -38.29
C PRO A 337 -23.45 23.83 -36.89
N ARG A 338 -22.71 22.78 -36.49
CA ARG A 338 -22.07 22.73 -35.17
C ARG A 338 -20.89 23.69 -35.05
N LEU A 339 -20.10 23.85 -36.12
CA LEU A 339 -19.03 24.85 -36.14
C LEU A 339 -19.59 26.28 -36.20
N ALA A 340 -20.72 26.48 -36.88
CA ALA A 340 -21.43 27.75 -36.91
C ALA A 340 -21.97 28.16 -35.53
N ASP A 341 -22.54 27.22 -34.77
CA ASP A 341 -22.97 27.46 -33.38
C ASP A 341 -21.78 27.86 -32.50
N ALA A 342 -20.66 27.13 -32.58
CA ALA A 342 -19.44 27.47 -31.85
C ALA A 342 -18.93 28.88 -32.21
N LYS A 343 -18.88 29.22 -33.50
CA LYS A 343 -18.49 30.55 -33.96
C LYS A 343 -19.43 31.63 -33.43
N PHE A 344 -20.74 31.39 -33.47
CA PHE A 344 -21.74 32.32 -32.96
C PHE A 344 -21.52 32.62 -31.47
N PHE A 345 -21.33 31.60 -30.63
CA PHE A 345 -21.06 31.81 -29.21
C PHE A 345 -19.76 32.58 -28.99
N PHE A 346 -18.69 32.25 -29.71
CA PHE A 346 -17.41 32.93 -29.58
C PHE A 346 -17.50 34.43 -29.94
N ASP A 347 -18.14 34.74 -31.08
CA ASP A 347 -18.30 36.11 -31.55
C ASP A 347 -19.25 36.91 -30.66
N GLN A 348 -20.29 36.28 -30.13
CA GLN A 348 -21.21 36.90 -29.18
C GLN A 348 -20.51 37.22 -27.85
N ASP A 349 -19.69 36.29 -27.35
CA ASP A 349 -19.01 36.45 -26.08
C ASP A 349 -17.97 37.57 -26.09
N ARG A 350 -17.25 37.72 -27.20
CA ARG A 350 -16.24 38.76 -27.43
C ARG A 350 -16.79 40.19 -27.42
N LYS A 351 -18.12 40.37 -27.49
CA LYS A 351 -18.76 41.70 -27.37
C LYS A 351 -18.74 42.25 -25.95
N LYS A 352 -18.43 41.42 -24.94
CA LYS A 352 -18.36 41.81 -23.52
C LYS A 352 -17.03 41.35 -22.93
N SER A 353 -16.35 42.24 -22.22
CA SER A 353 -15.11 41.93 -21.52
C SER A 353 -15.32 40.94 -20.37
N LEU A 354 -14.28 40.18 -20.02
CA LEU A 354 -14.27 39.30 -18.86
C LEU A 354 -14.58 40.06 -17.57
N LEU A 355 -14.01 41.25 -17.40
CA LEU A 355 -14.23 42.06 -16.19
C LEU A 355 -15.72 42.39 -15.99
N SER A 356 -16.44 42.72 -17.08
CA SER A 356 -17.88 43.01 -17.01
C SER A 356 -18.73 41.81 -16.59
N ARG A 357 -18.18 40.60 -16.68
CA ARG A 357 -18.85 39.34 -16.36
C ARG A 357 -18.66 38.88 -14.92
N VAL A 358 -17.66 39.43 -14.21
CA VAL A 358 -17.33 39.02 -12.82
C VAL A 358 -18.53 39.11 -11.89
N ALA A 359 -19.35 40.16 -12.00
CA ALA A 359 -20.57 40.33 -11.19
C ALA A 359 -21.64 39.25 -11.47
N GLY A 360 -21.58 38.57 -12.63
CA GLY A 360 -22.46 37.45 -12.93
C GLY A 360 -22.21 36.23 -12.05
N LEU A 361 -20.99 36.09 -11.50
CA LEU A 361 -20.59 34.98 -10.64
C LEU A 361 -21.32 34.98 -9.29
N ASP A 362 -21.85 36.13 -8.86
CA ASP A 362 -22.67 36.22 -7.63
C ASP A 362 -24.00 35.46 -7.76
N LYS A 363 -24.44 35.14 -8.98
CA LYS A 363 -25.66 34.36 -9.22
C LYS A 363 -25.42 32.85 -9.26
N VAL A 364 -24.16 32.42 -9.30
CA VAL A 364 -23.78 31.00 -9.42
C VAL A 364 -23.48 30.47 -8.03
N VAL A 365 -24.28 29.50 -7.56
CA VAL A 365 -24.04 28.86 -6.27
C VAL A 365 -22.75 28.03 -6.35
N TYR A 366 -21.80 28.31 -5.45
CA TYR A 366 -20.61 27.48 -5.29
C TYR A 366 -20.88 26.34 -4.30
N HIS A 367 -21.35 26.69 -3.11
CA HIS A 367 -21.66 25.72 -2.07
C HIS A 367 -22.57 26.36 -1.01
N ASN A 368 -23.58 25.64 -0.52
CA ASN A 368 -24.61 26.19 0.38
C ASN A 368 -24.05 26.86 1.65
N LYS A 369 -22.91 26.39 2.18
CA LYS A 369 -22.24 26.98 3.35
C LYS A 369 -21.20 28.07 3.02
N LEU A 370 -20.63 28.04 1.81
CA LEU A 370 -19.51 28.94 1.43
C LEU A 370 -19.95 30.08 0.52
N GLY A 371 -21.17 29.97 -0.03
CA GLY A 371 -21.83 31.01 -0.80
C GLY A 371 -21.70 30.83 -2.32
N THR A 372 -21.51 31.94 -3.02
CA THR A 372 -21.52 32.03 -4.48
C THR A 372 -20.11 31.90 -5.09
N GLN A 373 -20.04 31.74 -6.42
CA GLN A 373 -18.76 31.79 -7.14
C GLN A 373 -18.09 33.16 -7.06
N GLY A 374 -18.86 34.25 -7.00
CA GLY A 374 -18.30 35.60 -6.80
C GLY A 374 -17.64 35.77 -5.43
N GLU A 375 -18.28 35.25 -4.38
CA GLU A 375 -17.66 35.20 -3.04
C GLU A 375 -16.41 34.30 -3.03
N ARG A 376 -16.44 33.17 -3.74
CA ARG A 376 -15.25 32.31 -3.92
C ARG A 376 -14.11 33.05 -4.60
N VAL A 377 -14.37 33.74 -5.72
CA VAL A 377 -13.35 34.51 -6.43
C VAL A 377 -12.72 35.56 -5.53
N THR A 378 -13.51 36.22 -4.69
CA THR A 378 -12.99 37.21 -3.72
C THR A 378 -11.99 36.57 -2.74
N ARG A 379 -12.27 35.35 -2.26
CA ARG A 379 -11.33 34.59 -1.43
C ARG A 379 -10.07 34.19 -2.20
N VAL A 380 -10.23 33.62 -3.39
CA VAL A 380 -9.09 33.21 -4.23
C VAL A 380 -8.18 34.39 -4.54
N ARG A 381 -8.73 35.58 -4.81
CA ARG A 381 -7.96 36.82 -5.00
C ARG A 381 -7.09 37.18 -3.80
N ALA A 382 -7.67 37.18 -2.60
CA ALA A 382 -6.94 37.50 -1.38
C ALA A 382 -5.77 36.53 -1.15
N ILE A 383 -6.03 35.23 -1.35
CA ILE A 383 -5.03 34.17 -1.19
C ILE A 383 -3.94 34.29 -2.28
N ALA A 384 -4.33 34.48 -3.54
CA ALA A 384 -3.40 34.60 -4.67
C ALA A 384 -2.49 35.82 -4.53
N ARG A 385 -3.03 36.95 -4.06
CA ARG A 385 -2.25 38.15 -3.78
C ARG A 385 -1.21 37.91 -2.67
N ALA A 386 -1.60 37.24 -1.59
CA ALA A 386 -0.70 36.95 -0.48
C ALA A 386 0.41 35.96 -0.87
N ILE A 387 0.07 34.91 -1.62
CA ILE A 387 1.08 33.98 -2.18
C ILE A 387 1.99 34.71 -3.17
N GLY A 388 1.40 35.56 -4.01
CA GLY A 388 2.17 36.32 -4.98
C GLY A 388 3.17 37.27 -4.34
N GLN A 389 2.80 37.88 -3.22
CA GLN A 389 3.70 38.70 -2.40
C GLN A 389 4.91 37.90 -1.90
N GLN A 390 4.67 36.69 -1.39
CA GLN A 390 5.72 35.82 -0.86
C GLN A 390 6.67 35.33 -1.98
N LEU A 391 6.16 35.11 -3.19
CA LEU A 391 6.94 34.57 -4.31
C LEU A 391 7.72 35.62 -5.11
N GLY A 392 7.19 36.84 -5.27
CA GLY A 392 7.80 37.83 -6.17
C GLY A 392 7.42 39.28 -5.90
N GLY A 393 6.94 39.59 -4.68
CA GLY A 393 6.61 40.95 -4.26
C GLY A 393 5.39 41.57 -4.95
N ASP A 394 5.27 42.90 -4.84
CA ASP A 394 4.05 43.64 -5.17
C ASP A 394 3.59 43.46 -6.64
N ALA A 395 4.53 43.42 -7.59
CA ALA A 395 4.21 43.29 -9.01
C ALA A 395 3.57 41.94 -9.34
N LEU A 396 4.08 40.86 -8.73
CA LEU A 396 3.53 39.52 -8.90
C LEU A 396 2.20 39.40 -8.15
N ALA A 397 2.12 39.96 -6.93
CA ALA A 397 0.89 40.02 -6.14
C ALA A 397 -0.27 40.71 -6.89
N GLN A 398 0.01 41.83 -7.57
CA GLN A 398 -0.99 42.55 -8.38
C GLN A 398 -1.42 41.76 -9.62
N SER A 399 -0.47 41.13 -10.30
CA SER A 399 -0.77 40.28 -11.46
C SER A 399 -1.61 39.05 -11.05
N ALA A 400 -1.29 38.44 -9.91
CA ALA A 400 -2.03 37.32 -9.35
C ALA A 400 -3.45 37.72 -8.90
N ASP A 401 -3.63 38.90 -8.28
CA ASP A 401 -4.97 39.42 -7.94
C ASP A 401 -5.83 39.62 -9.20
N THR A 402 -5.26 40.25 -10.23
CA THR A 402 -5.96 40.51 -11.50
C THR A 402 -6.34 39.20 -12.19
N ALA A 403 -5.42 38.25 -12.28
CA ALA A 403 -5.70 36.95 -12.87
C ALA A 403 -6.75 36.17 -12.06
N ALA A 404 -6.65 36.15 -10.72
CA ALA A 404 -7.62 35.48 -9.86
C ALA A 404 -9.03 36.09 -9.97
N GLN A 405 -9.14 37.41 -10.14
CA GLN A 405 -10.43 38.10 -10.34
C GLN A 405 -11.15 37.61 -11.59
N LEU A 406 -10.40 37.33 -12.66
CA LEU A 406 -10.93 37.00 -13.98
C LEU A 406 -10.96 35.49 -14.26
N ALA A 407 -10.25 34.69 -13.47
CA ALA A 407 -10.02 33.26 -13.71
C ALA A 407 -11.30 32.42 -13.93
N LYS A 408 -12.43 32.83 -13.32
CA LYS A 408 -13.72 32.14 -13.41
C LYS A 408 -14.77 32.90 -14.20
N ALA A 409 -14.44 34.09 -14.73
CA ALA A 409 -15.42 34.93 -15.42
C ALA A 409 -15.92 34.29 -16.73
N ASP A 410 -15.21 33.30 -17.26
CA ASP A 410 -15.65 32.53 -18.41
C ASP A 410 -16.78 31.53 -18.10
N LEU A 411 -17.00 31.15 -16.84
CA LEU A 411 -18.12 30.27 -16.45
C LEU A 411 -19.50 30.82 -16.80
N VAL A 412 -19.61 32.14 -17.00
CA VAL A 412 -20.86 32.84 -17.37
C VAL A 412 -20.83 33.31 -18.83
N THR A 413 -20.00 32.67 -19.66
CA THR A 413 -19.97 32.87 -21.12
C THR A 413 -20.87 31.85 -21.79
N ASP A 414 -21.45 32.22 -22.94
CA ASP A 414 -22.33 31.31 -23.66
C ASP A 414 -21.53 30.10 -24.18
N MET A 415 -20.27 30.33 -24.60
CA MET A 415 -19.36 29.26 -25.02
C MET A 415 -19.11 28.21 -23.94
N VAL A 416 -18.82 28.61 -22.69
CA VAL A 416 -18.59 27.65 -21.60
C VAL A 416 -19.92 27.03 -21.13
N GLY A 417 -21.03 27.74 -21.29
CA GLY A 417 -22.37 27.18 -21.08
C GLY A 417 -22.65 25.99 -22.01
N GLU A 418 -22.28 26.10 -23.29
CA GLU A 418 -22.41 25.01 -24.27
C GLU A 418 -21.29 23.96 -24.13
N PHE A 419 -20.06 24.38 -23.83
CA PHE A 419 -18.87 23.52 -23.73
C PHE A 419 -18.16 23.68 -22.38
N PRO A 420 -18.67 23.06 -21.29
CA PRO A 420 -18.08 23.18 -19.96
C PRO A 420 -16.63 22.68 -19.86
N GLU A 421 -16.19 21.82 -20.78
CA GLU A 421 -14.82 21.31 -20.86
C GLU A 421 -13.79 22.40 -21.23
N LEU A 422 -14.25 23.52 -21.80
CA LEU A 422 -13.38 24.63 -22.25
C LEU A 422 -13.19 25.72 -21.18
N GLN A 423 -13.71 25.55 -19.97
CA GLN A 423 -13.47 26.47 -18.87
C GLN A 423 -11.97 26.65 -18.57
N GLY A 424 -11.57 27.85 -18.18
CA GLY A 424 -10.19 28.32 -18.11
C GLY A 424 -9.62 28.65 -19.50
N ILE A 425 -9.72 27.73 -20.47
CA ILE A 425 -9.19 27.91 -21.84
C ILE A 425 -9.84 29.12 -22.50
N MET A 426 -11.17 29.17 -22.47
CA MET A 426 -11.91 30.31 -23.02
C MET A 426 -11.60 31.60 -22.27
N GLY A 427 -11.47 31.55 -20.94
CA GLY A 427 -10.95 32.68 -20.15
C GLY A 427 -9.62 33.21 -20.68
N GLY A 428 -8.67 32.33 -21.02
CA GLY A 428 -7.38 32.74 -21.61
C GLY A 428 -7.53 33.43 -22.98
N TYR A 429 -8.39 32.92 -23.86
CA TYR A 429 -8.67 33.55 -25.15
C TYR A 429 -9.33 34.93 -24.99
N TYR A 430 -10.34 35.04 -24.13
CA TYR A 430 -11.02 36.30 -23.87
C TYR A 430 -10.12 37.32 -23.17
N ALA A 431 -9.24 36.88 -22.26
CA ALA A 431 -8.23 37.73 -21.64
C ALA A 431 -7.28 38.36 -22.67
N ARG A 432 -6.80 37.57 -23.63
CA ARG A 432 -5.97 38.05 -24.75
C ARG A 432 -6.74 39.02 -25.63
N HIS A 433 -8.01 38.72 -25.93
CA HIS A 433 -8.89 39.59 -26.71
C HIS A 433 -9.12 40.95 -26.01
N ASP A 434 -9.25 40.94 -24.68
CA ASP A 434 -9.44 42.14 -23.86
C ASP A 434 -8.14 42.95 -23.64
N GLY A 435 -7.01 42.50 -24.21
CA GLY A 435 -5.72 43.20 -24.14
C GLY A 435 -4.90 42.95 -22.88
N LEU A 436 -5.20 41.90 -22.11
CA LEU A 436 -4.42 41.52 -20.93
C LEU A 436 -3.06 40.91 -21.30
N SER A 437 -2.11 41.00 -20.38
CA SER A 437 -0.76 40.45 -20.59
C SER A 437 -0.81 38.93 -20.79
N LYS A 438 0.19 38.42 -21.50
CA LYS A 438 0.38 36.98 -21.73
C LYS A 438 0.38 36.20 -20.40
N ASP A 439 1.00 36.76 -19.37
CA ASP A 439 1.11 36.09 -18.08
C ASP A 439 -0.21 35.95 -17.35
N ILE A 440 -1.05 37.00 -17.39
CA ILE A 440 -2.39 36.97 -16.80
C ILE A 440 -3.29 36.02 -17.59
N ALA A 441 -3.25 36.06 -18.92
CA ALA A 441 -4.04 35.14 -19.75
C ALA A 441 -3.66 33.67 -19.50
N PHE A 442 -2.36 33.38 -19.36
CA PHE A 442 -1.90 32.04 -18.98
C PHE A 442 -2.33 31.64 -17.58
N ALA A 443 -2.29 32.55 -16.61
CA ALA A 443 -2.76 32.27 -15.26
C ALA A 443 -4.27 31.98 -15.20
N ILE A 444 -5.08 32.73 -15.95
CA ILE A 444 -6.52 32.48 -16.12
C ILE A 444 -6.77 31.11 -16.75
N GLU A 445 -5.98 30.70 -17.73
CA GLU A 445 -6.11 29.39 -18.37
C GLU A 445 -5.59 28.24 -17.48
N ASP A 446 -4.52 28.47 -16.72
CA ASP A 446 -3.80 27.44 -15.97
C ASP A 446 -4.26 27.26 -14.52
N HIS A 447 -5.15 28.10 -13.97
CA HIS A 447 -5.50 28.04 -12.54
C HIS A 447 -6.07 26.68 -12.08
N TYR A 448 -6.63 25.88 -12.99
CA TYR A 448 -7.05 24.51 -12.68
C TYR A 448 -5.89 23.50 -12.59
N LYS A 449 -4.72 23.81 -13.16
CA LYS A 449 -3.56 22.92 -13.21
C LYS A 449 -2.86 22.78 -11.86
N PRO A 450 -2.21 21.63 -11.61
CA PRO A 450 -2.43 20.37 -12.31
C PRO A 450 -3.85 19.81 -12.00
N ARG A 451 -4.52 19.28 -13.02
CA ARG A 451 -5.90 18.75 -12.92
C ARG A 451 -5.97 17.29 -12.53
N PHE A 452 -4.92 16.52 -12.82
CA PHE A 452 -4.78 15.08 -12.53
C PHE A 452 -3.29 14.73 -12.38
N ALA A 453 -3.01 13.49 -11.96
CA ALA A 453 -1.64 13.00 -11.81
C ALA A 453 -0.91 13.01 -13.17
N GLY A 454 0.26 13.65 -13.24
CA GLY A 454 1.02 13.81 -14.48
C GLY A 454 0.59 14.99 -15.39
N ASP A 455 -0.45 15.75 -15.03
CA ASP A 455 -0.79 16.99 -15.77
C ASP A 455 0.33 18.03 -15.64
N ALA A 456 0.45 18.93 -16.62
CA ALA A 456 1.44 20.00 -16.58
C ALA A 456 1.16 20.99 -15.44
N LEU A 457 2.22 21.62 -14.92
CA LEU A 457 2.10 22.74 -13.97
C LEU A 457 1.76 24.05 -14.71
N PRO A 458 1.28 25.09 -13.98
CA PRO A 458 1.08 26.41 -14.57
C PRO A 458 2.34 26.96 -15.24
N ARG A 459 2.18 27.63 -16.38
CA ARG A 459 3.29 28.05 -17.26
C ARG A 459 4.18 29.15 -16.68
N ASN A 460 3.71 29.89 -15.68
CA ASN A 460 4.42 31.01 -15.07
C ASN A 460 4.06 31.17 -13.59
N SER A 461 4.79 32.06 -12.92
CA SER A 461 4.66 32.28 -11.47
C SER A 461 3.31 32.92 -11.08
N VAL A 462 2.70 33.74 -11.94
CA VAL A 462 1.34 34.27 -11.75
C VAL A 462 0.33 33.10 -11.72
N GLY A 463 0.42 32.18 -12.67
CA GLY A 463 -0.40 30.98 -12.74
C GLY A 463 -0.18 30.05 -11.55
N VAL A 464 1.06 29.88 -11.09
CA VAL A 464 1.37 29.10 -9.87
C VAL A 464 0.68 29.72 -8.65
N ALA A 465 0.76 31.04 -8.47
CA ALA A 465 0.10 31.72 -7.35
C ALA A 465 -1.43 31.55 -7.38
N VAL A 466 -2.06 31.74 -8.54
CA VAL A 466 -3.52 31.59 -8.69
C VAL A 466 -3.96 30.14 -8.55
N ALA A 467 -3.21 29.18 -9.10
CA ALA A 467 -3.51 27.76 -8.97
C ALA A 467 -3.37 27.27 -7.54
N LEU A 468 -2.31 27.67 -6.82
CA LEU A 468 -2.19 27.39 -5.38
C LEU A 468 -3.37 27.99 -4.61
N ALA A 469 -3.73 29.24 -4.90
CA ALA A 469 -4.85 29.90 -4.25
C ALA A 469 -6.20 29.22 -4.49
N ASP A 470 -6.51 28.82 -5.73
CA ASP A 470 -7.77 28.13 -6.07
C ASP A 470 -7.86 26.78 -5.34
N LYS A 471 -6.76 26.01 -5.29
CA LYS A 471 -6.72 24.71 -4.59
C LYS A 471 -6.76 24.88 -3.06
N LEU A 472 -6.03 25.85 -2.50
CA LEU A 472 -6.05 26.13 -1.07
C LEU A 472 -7.40 26.66 -0.60
N GLU A 473 -8.07 27.50 -1.39
CA GLU A 473 -9.45 27.93 -1.10
C GLU A 473 -10.38 26.72 -0.96
N THR A 474 -10.34 25.78 -1.92
CA THR A 474 -11.19 24.60 -1.86
C THR A 474 -10.83 23.69 -0.68
N LEU A 475 -9.53 23.45 -0.43
CA LEU A 475 -9.08 22.61 0.67
C LEU A 475 -9.46 23.19 2.05
N VAL A 476 -9.11 24.45 2.30
CA VAL A 476 -9.41 25.15 3.56
C VAL A 476 -10.93 25.28 3.75
N GLY A 477 -11.65 25.67 2.70
CA GLY A 477 -13.10 25.80 2.76
C GLY A 477 -13.82 24.49 3.08
N MET A 478 -13.46 23.39 2.40
CA MET A 478 -14.14 22.10 2.58
C MET A 478 -13.78 21.43 3.90
N PHE A 479 -12.51 21.48 4.33
CA PHE A 479 -12.14 21.01 5.67
C PHE A 479 -12.81 21.83 6.77
N GLY A 480 -12.84 23.15 6.60
CA GLY A 480 -13.37 24.06 7.59
C GLY A 480 -14.90 24.00 7.77
N ILE A 481 -15.65 23.42 6.83
CA ILE A 481 -17.09 23.15 6.98
C ILE A 481 -17.42 21.68 7.30
N GLY A 482 -16.40 20.83 7.44
CA GLY A 482 -16.52 19.40 7.74
C GLY A 482 -16.83 18.48 6.55
N ASN A 483 -16.66 18.95 5.31
CA ASN A 483 -16.91 18.16 4.09
C ASN A 483 -15.65 17.38 3.67
N LEU A 484 -15.28 16.37 4.47
CA LEU A 484 -14.07 15.57 4.28
C LEU A 484 -14.27 14.40 3.29
N PRO A 485 -13.21 13.94 2.59
CA PRO A 485 -13.32 12.76 1.73
C PRO A 485 -13.46 11.48 2.58
N THR A 486 -14.26 10.51 2.14
CA THR A 486 -14.56 9.27 2.89
C THR A 486 -14.40 8.02 2.03
N GLY A 487 -13.63 7.02 2.49
CA GLY A 487 -13.38 5.78 1.73
C GLY A 487 -12.95 6.07 0.29
N ASP A 488 -13.65 5.55 -0.70
CA ASP A 488 -13.39 5.83 -2.13
C ASP A 488 -14.07 7.11 -2.65
N LYS A 489 -14.95 7.74 -1.86
CA LYS A 489 -15.69 8.94 -2.26
C LYS A 489 -14.91 10.22 -1.96
N ASP A 490 -14.67 10.99 -3.01
CA ASP A 490 -14.07 12.33 -2.95
C ASP A 490 -14.84 13.29 -3.86
N PRO A 491 -16.05 13.75 -3.43
CA PRO A 491 -16.96 14.49 -4.30
C PRO A 491 -16.43 15.87 -4.71
N PHE A 492 -15.51 16.46 -3.94
CA PHE A 492 -14.88 17.75 -4.21
C PHE A 492 -13.41 17.61 -4.67
N ALA A 493 -12.98 16.39 -5.02
CA ALA A 493 -11.63 16.08 -5.49
C ALA A 493 -10.51 16.58 -4.55
N LEU A 494 -10.72 16.60 -3.24
CA LEU A 494 -9.80 17.13 -2.23
C LEU A 494 -8.44 16.43 -2.25
N ARG A 495 -8.40 15.11 -2.50
CA ARG A 495 -7.14 14.37 -2.68
C ARG A 495 -6.36 14.91 -3.87
N ARG A 496 -7.06 15.22 -4.95
CA ARG A 496 -6.48 15.74 -6.19
C ARG A 496 -5.99 17.17 -6.01
N HIS A 497 -6.73 18.00 -5.28
CA HIS A 497 -6.30 19.35 -4.91
C HIS A 497 -5.03 19.32 -4.03
N ALA A 498 -4.99 18.48 -2.99
CA ALA A 498 -3.82 18.34 -2.13
C ALA A 498 -2.57 17.86 -2.90
N LEU A 499 -2.73 16.83 -3.75
CA LEU A 499 -1.63 16.40 -4.63
C LEU A 499 -1.18 17.51 -5.59
N GLY A 500 -2.10 18.32 -6.12
CA GLY A 500 -1.74 19.45 -6.96
C GLY A 500 -0.94 20.53 -6.23
N VAL A 501 -1.28 20.83 -4.97
CA VAL A 501 -0.50 21.73 -4.10
C VAL A 501 0.89 21.14 -3.87
N ILE A 502 0.98 19.86 -3.47
CA ILE A 502 2.25 19.17 -3.25
C ILE A 502 3.15 19.23 -4.48
N ARG A 503 2.62 18.88 -5.67
CA ARG A 503 3.37 18.92 -6.92
C ARG A 503 3.90 20.32 -7.23
N MET A 504 3.08 21.36 -7.10
CA MET A 504 3.54 22.73 -7.33
C MET A 504 4.62 23.17 -6.34
N LEU A 505 4.53 22.77 -5.06
CA LEU A 505 5.54 23.09 -4.04
C LEU A 505 6.86 22.33 -4.27
N VAL A 506 6.79 21.07 -4.68
CA VAL A 506 7.96 20.19 -4.86
C VAL A 506 8.64 20.43 -6.21
N GLU A 507 7.91 20.34 -7.32
CA GLU A 507 8.48 20.36 -8.68
C GLU A 507 9.00 21.76 -9.07
N ASN A 508 8.42 22.84 -8.53
CA ASN A 508 8.95 24.19 -8.71
C ASN A 508 9.92 24.63 -7.58
N ASP A 509 10.23 23.75 -6.63
CA ASP A 509 11.08 24.02 -5.45
C ASP A 509 10.72 25.34 -4.71
N LEU A 510 9.42 25.58 -4.50
CA LEU A 510 8.94 26.88 -4.01
C LEU A 510 9.42 27.15 -2.58
N PRO A 511 9.85 28.38 -2.25
CA PRO A 511 10.24 28.78 -0.90
C PRO A 511 9.01 29.12 -0.04
N LEU A 512 8.06 28.18 0.05
CA LEU A 512 6.79 28.35 0.75
C LEU A 512 6.58 27.24 1.77
N ASP A 513 6.21 27.65 2.98
CA ASP A 513 5.91 26.74 4.08
C ASP A 513 4.45 26.28 4.03
N VAL A 514 4.21 24.97 4.14
CA VAL A 514 2.86 24.39 4.10
C VAL A 514 1.94 25.01 5.17
N SER A 515 2.42 25.13 6.40
CA SER A 515 1.60 25.69 7.49
C SER A 515 1.29 27.18 7.26
N ALA A 516 2.25 27.95 6.74
CA ALA A 516 2.05 29.36 6.42
C ALA A 516 1.05 29.55 5.28
N LEU A 517 1.05 28.67 4.28
CA LEU A 517 0.07 28.70 3.18
C LEU A 517 -1.35 28.43 3.68
N ILE A 518 -1.54 27.43 4.54
CA ILE A 518 -2.84 27.12 5.14
C ILE A 518 -3.31 28.29 6.01
N ALA A 519 -2.43 28.83 6.86
CA ALA A 519 -2.72 29.98 7.72
C ALA A 519 -3.04 31.25 6.93
N THR A 520 -2.42 31.45 5.75
CA THR A 520 -2.71 32.58 4.85
C THR A 520 -4.10 32.48 4.24
N ALA A 521 -4.60 31.25 4.02
CA ALA A 521 -5.89 31.04 3.36
C ALA A 521 -7.10 31.10 4.30
N ALA A 522 -6.96 30.71 5.56
CA ALA A 522 -8.06 30.67 6.53
C ALA A 522 -8.78 32.03 6.74
N PRO A 523 -8.08 33.18 6.88
CA PRO A 523 -8.73 34.48 7.11
C PRO A 523 -9.72 34.91 6.03
N ALA A 524 -9.53 34.45 4.78
CA ALA A 524 -10.43 34.77 3.67
C ALA A 524 -11.86 34.26 3.87
N PHE A 525 -12.07 33.28 4.77
CA PHE A 525 -13.37 32.69 5.05
C PHE A 525 -14.13 33.36 6.20
N GLY A 526 -13.47 34.21 7.01
CA GLY A 526 -14.06 34.79 8.21
C GLY A 526 -14.71 33.73 9.10
N ASP A 527 -15.92 34.01 9.59
CA ASP A 527 -16.67 33.11 10.51
C ASP A 527 -17.37 31.94 9.79
N LYS A 528 -17.20 31.76 8.47
CA LYS A 528 -17.89 30.70 7.71
C LYS A 528 -17.32 29.31 7.98
N ILE A 529 -16.13 29.20 8.56
CA ILE A 529 -15.43 27.93 8.77
C ILE A 529 -14.86 27.82 10.19
N THR A 530 -14.67 26.58 10.65
CA THR A 530 -13.78 26.30 11.78
C THR A 530 -12.34 26.15 11.28
N ASP A 531 -11.35 26.50 12.11
CA ASP A 531 -9.93 26.41 11.72
C ASP A 531 -9.55 24.97 11.28
N PRO A 532 -9.22 24.77 9.99
CA PRO A 532 -8.88 23.45 9.46
C PRO A 532 -7.38 23.17 9.48
N SER A 533 -6.55 24.03 10.08
CA SER A 533 -5.10 24.03 9.87
C SER A 533 -4.43 22.68 10.17
N VAL A 534 -4.70 22.11 11.34
CA VAL A 534 -4.13 20.82 11.75
C VAL A 534 -4.64 19.66 10.87
N PRO A 535 -5.96 19.40 10.74
CA PRO A 535 -6.44 18.26 9.96
C PRO A 535 -6.11 18.37 8.47
N LEU A 536 -6.05 19.59 7.90
CA LEU A 536 -5.64 19.79 6.52
C LEU A 536 -4.14 19.55 6.33
N ALA A 537 -3.30 20.02 7.26
CA ALA A 537 -1.88 19.72 7.21
C ALA A 537 -1.65 18.20 7.29
N ASP A 538 -2.29 17.50 8.22
CA ASP A 538 -2.20 16.03 8.34
C ASP A 538 -2.58 15.35 7.03
N PHE A 539 -3.68 15.78 6.43
CA PHE A 539 -4.13 15.27 5.14
C PHE A 539 -3.10 15.48 4.00
N ILE A 540 -2.46 16.65 3.94
CA ILE A 540 -1.42 16.94 2.93
C ILE A 540 -0.21 16.02 3.14
N TYR A 541 0.28 15.86 4.37
CA TYR A 541 1.43 14.97 4.64
C TYR A 541 1.09 13.50 4.37
N ASP A 542 -0.13 13.04 4.68
CA ASP A 542 -0.58 11.69 4.33
C ASP A 542 -0.57 11.45 2.81
N ARG A 543 -0.98 12.46 2.01
CA ARG A 543 -0.93 12.37 0.55
C ARG A 543 0.50 12.37 0.02
N LEU A 544 1.37 13.22 0.60
CA LEU A 544 2.78 13.25 0.25
C LEU A 544 3.45 11.89 0.54
N ALA A 545 3.22 11.32 1.73
CA ALA A 545 3.76 10.01 2.11
C ALA A 545 3.30 8.90 1.15
N GLY A 546 2.02 8.90 0.74
CA GLY A 546 1.52 7.98 -0.28
C GLY A 546 2.24 8.12 -1.62
N SER A 547 2.38 9.35 -2.12
CA SER A 547 3.04 9.61 -3.41
C SER A 547 4.53 9.22 -3.41
N LEU A 548 5.24 9.44 -2.30
CA LEU A 548 6.64 9.04 -2.17
C LEU A 548 6.82 7.52 -2.19
N ARG A 549 5.89 6.76 -1.59
CA ARG A 549 5.91 5.29 -1.65
C ARG A 549 5.67 4.78 -3.07
N GLU A 550 4.77 5.42 -3.82
CA GLU A 550 4.55 5.13 -5.24
C GLU A 550 5.79 5.42 -6.11
N GLN A 551 6.62 6.39 -5.71
CA GLN A 551 7.91 6.69 -6.35
C GLN A 551 9.04 5.71 -5.99
N GLY A 552 8.78 4.71 -5.14
CA GLY A 552 9.72 3.63 -4.81
C GLY A 552 10.50 3.82 -3.50
N TYR A 553 10.18 4.83 -2.67
CA TYR A 553 10.73 4.94 -1.32
C TYR A 553 10.06 3.93 -0.37
N SER A 554 10.85 3.34 0.52
CA SER A 554 10.34 2.40 1.53
C SER A 554 9.54 3.12 2.61
N ALA A 555 8.64 2.41 3.29
CA ALA A 555 7.86 2.96 4.39
C ALA A 555 8.77 3.56 5.49
N ARG A 556 9.89 2.92 5.81
CA ARG A 556 10.83 3.39 6.83
C ARG A 556 11.52 4.71 6.44
N GLU A 557 11.93 4.85 5.18
CA GLU A 557 12.53 6.09 4.67
C GLU A 557 11.52 7.24 4.75
N VAL A 558 10.29 7.00 4.28
CA VAL A 558 9.21 7.98 4.29
C VAL A 558 8.86 8.40 5.70
N ASP A 559 8.65 7.44 6.61
CA ASP A 559 8.26 7.73 7.99
C ASP A 559 9.37 8.50 8.73
N ALA A 560 10.65 8.20 8.47
CA ALA A 560 11.79 8.91 9.06
C ALA A 560 11.82 10.40 8.70
N VAL A 561 11.58 10.74 7.42
CA VAL A 561 11.56 12.13 6.97
C VAL A 561 10.26 12.84 7.37
N MET A 562 9.12 12.16 7.25
CA MET A 562 7.80 12.74 7.55
C MET A 562 7.55 12.96 9.05
N ALA A 563 8.25 12.24 9.94
CA ALA A 563 8.17 12.46 11.38
C ALA A 563 8.50 13.91 11.79
N LEU A 564 9.34 14.61 11.01
CA LEU A 564 9.72 16.00 11.26
C LEU A 564 8.77 17.03 10.61
N ARG A 565 7.78 16.59 9.83
CA ARG A 565 6.83 17.45 9.08
C ARG A 565 7.54 18.64 8.40
N PRO A 566 8.43 18.37 7.43
CA PRO A 566 9.23 19.41 6.77
C PRO A 566 8.33 20.44 6.09
N GLN A 567 8.49 21.72 6.45
CA GLN A 567 7.61 22.79 5.96
C GLN A 567 7.83 23.13 4.49
N ARG A 568 9.09 23.09 4.02
CA ARG A 568 9.45 23.24 2.62
C ARG A 568 9.46 21.87 1.94
N LEU A 569 8.45 21.61 1.12
CA LEU A 569 8.29 20.29 0.49
C LEU A 569 9.37 19.98 -0.56
N GLY A 570 9.97 21.00 -1.20
CA GLY A 570 11.08 20.84 -2.14
C GLY A 570 12.34 20.19 -1.52
N ASP A 571 12.50 20.22 -0.20
CA ASP A 571 13.63 19.58 0.48
C ASP A 571 13.42 18.07 0.72
N VAL A 572 12.18 17.58 0.60
CA VAL A 572 11.81 16.22 1.02
C VAL A 572 12.56 15.14 0.25
N ALA A 573 12.68 15.29 -1.07
CA ALA A 573 13.43 14.33 -1.90
C ALA A 573 14.91 14.25 -1.47
N ARG A 574 15.56 15.41 -1.28
CA ARG A 574 16.95 15.50 -0.83
C ARG A 574 17.15 14.87 0.56
N ARG A 575 16.19 15.02 1.46
CA ARG A 575 16.21 14.38 2.79
C ARG A 575 16.03 12.87 2.71
N LEU A 576 15.15 12.37 1.83
CA LEU A 576 14.97 10.94 1.62
C LEU A 576 16.23 10.29 1.06
N ASP A 577 16.87 10.93 0.09
CA ASP A 577 18.12 10.45 -0.48
C ASP A 577 19.23 10.42 0.57
N ALA A 578 19.28 11.42 1.46
CA ALA A 578 20.19 11.45 2.59
C ALA A 578 19.94 10.32 3.61
N VAL A 579 18.68 10.05 3.96
CA VAL A 579 18.31 8.93 4.84
C VAL A 579 18.70 7.60 4.21
N ARG A 580 18.47 7.42 2.90
CA ARG A 580 18.87 6.22 2.16
C ARG A 580 20.39 6.02 2.15
N ALA A 581 21.13 7.09 1.87
CA ALA A 581 22.59 7.07 1.90
C ALA A 581 23.11 6.74 3.31
N PHE A 582 22.58 7.38 4.35
CA PHE A 582 22.94 7.09 5.74
C PHE A 582 22.62 5.64 6.11
N ALA A 583 21.44 5.14 5.78
CA ALA A 583 21.03 3.76 6.10
C ALA A 583 21.92 2.68 5.44
N SER A 584 22.65 3.04 4.38
CA SER A 584 23.61 2.14 3.72
C SER A 584 24.97 2.07 4.44
N LEU A 585 25.24 2.97 5.39
CA LEU A 585 26.49 2.99 6.15
C LEU A 585 26.55 1.85 7.17
N PRO A 586 27.71 1.17 7.34
CA PRO A 586 27.91 0.16 8.39
C PRO A 586 27.65 0.67 9.81
N GLU A 587 27.82 1.96 10.04
CA GLU A 587 27.65 2.64 11.33
C GLU A 587 26.18 2.90 11.69
N ALA A 588 25.29 2.97 10.71
CA ALA A 588 23.92 3.44 10.90
C ALA A 588 23.09 2.61 11.91
N PRO A 589 23.15 1.25 11.95
CA PRO A 589 22.41 0.48 12.95
C PRO A 589 22.85 0.79 14.39
N ALA A 590 24.15 0.97 14.62
CA ALA A 590 24.71 1.28 15.93
C ALA A 590 24.28 2.68 16.39
N LEU A 591 24.40 3.68 15.50
CA LEU A 591 23.98 5.05 15.77
C LEU A 591 22.48 5.17 16.02
N ALA A 592 21.65 4.45 15.25
CA ALA A 592 20.20 4.43 15.47
C ALA A 592 19.83 3.80 16.84
N ALA A 593 20.53 2.72 17.23
CA ALA A 593 20.35 2.10 18.54
C ALA A 593 20.78 3.04 19.68
N ALA A 594 21.93 3.70 19.53
CA ALA A 594 22.43 4.70 20.47
C ALA A 594 21.46 5.88 20.61
N ASN A 595 20.96 6.45 19.50
CA ASN A 595 19.98 7.54 19.53
C ASN A 595 18.69 7.12 20.27
N LYS A 596 18.19 5.90 20.04
CA LYS A 596 17.05 5.36 20.80
C LYS A 596 17.34 5.25 22.30
N ARG A 597 18.55 4.83 22.68
CA ARG A 597 18.98 4.76 24.09
C ARG A 597 19.03 6.15 24.71
N ILE A 598 19.64 7.13 24.03
CA ILE A 598 19.72 8.53 24.44
C ILE A 598 18.30 9.11 24.64
N ALA A 599 17.41 8.95 23.66
CA ALA A 599 16.03 9.43 23.76
C ALA A 599 15.27 8.84 24.97
N ASN A 600 15.51 7.58 25.31
CA ASN A 600 14.90 6.95 26.49
C ASN A 600 15.51 7.43 27.82
N ILE A 601 16.79 7.81 27.83
CA ILE A 601 17.43 8.43 28.98
C ILE A 601 16.86 9.83 29.20
N LEU A 602 16.81 10.65 28.15
CA LEU A 602 16.29 12.02 28.20
C LEU A 602 14.82 12.09 28.64
N LYS A 603 13.99 11.09 28.27
CA LYS A 603 12.61 10.98 28.77
C LYS A 603 12.51 10.87 30.30
N LYS A 604 13.54 10.36 30.98
CA LYS A 604 13.60 10.25 32.44
C LYS A 604 14.16 11.50 33.11
N ALA A 605 14.67 12.45 32.32
CA ALA A 605 15.29 13.69 32.78
C ALA A 605 14.74 14.87 31.96
N PRO A 606 13.44 15.22 32.11
CA PRO A 606 12.80 16.26 31.30
C PRO A 606 13.37 17.66 31.54
N ASP A 607 13.99 17.90 32.69
CA ASP A 607 14.61 19.17 33.08
C ASP A 607 16.12 19.24 32.74
N ALA A 608 16.64 18.27 31.98
CA ALA A 608 18.04 18.26 31.58
C ALA A 608 18.33 19.39 30.58
N ASP A 609 19.25 20.28 30.94
CA ASP A 609 19.77 21.31 30.05
C ASP A 609 20.79 20.71 29.06
N ALA A 610 20.84 21.26 27.84
CA ALA A 610 21.80 20.86 26.81
C ALA A 610 23.21 21.41 27.07
N HIS A 611 23.38 22.25 28.10
CA HIS A 611 24.68 22.79 28.49
C HIS A 611 25.58 21.72 29.12
N VAL A 612 26.79 21.55 28.55
CA VAL A 612 27.83 20.66 29.09
C VAL A 612 28.86 21.48 29.87
N SER A 613 29.09 21.11 31.13
CA SER A 613 30.13 21.71 31.98
C SER A 613 31.38 20.83 31.95
N GLU A 614 32.43 21.30 31.28
CA GLU A 614 33.69 20.55 31.09
C GLU A 614 34.36 20.13 32.41
N VAL A 615 34.19 20.92 33.47
CA VAL A 615 34.77 20.61 34.80
C VAL A 615 34.15 19.38 35.47
N LEU A 616 32.98 18.93 34.98
CA LEU A 616 32.30 17.73 35.48
C LEU A 616 32.64 16.47 34.68
N LEU A 617 33.36 16.58 33.55
CA LEU A 617 33.77 15.43 32.75
C LEU A 617 34.98 14.77 33.42
N THR A 618 34.78 13.56 33.94
CA THR A 618 35.77 12.85 34.75
C THR A 618 36.48 11.77 33.93
N GLU A 619 35.70 10.90 33.29
CA GLU A 619 36.21 9.74 32.55
C GLU A 619 36.76 10.14 31.17
N GLN A 620 37.75 9.40 30.67
CA GLN A 620 38.37 9.70 29.37
C GLN A 620 37.37 9.58 28.21
N ALA A 621 36.41 8.65 28.31
CA ALA A 621 35.36 8.46 27.32
C ALA A 621 34.43 9.70 27.23
N GLU A 622 34.14 10.36 28.35
CA GLU A 622 33.33 11.59 28.41
C GLU A 622 34.01 12.76 27.70
N LYS A 623 35.31 12.96 28.00
CA LYS A 623 36.13 14.03 27.40
C LYS A 623 36.28 13.84 25.90
N THR A 624 36.57 12.61 25.47
CA THR A 624 36.75 12.26 24.05
C THR A 624 35.46 12.48 23.26
N LEU A 625 34.30 12.09 23.79
CA LEU A 625 33.01 12.33 23.13
C LEU A 625 32.74 13.84 22.97
N PHE A 626 33.00 14.63 24.00
CA PHE A 626 32.78 16.07 23.97
C PHE A 626 33.69 16.79 22.96
N GLU A 627 34.99 16.46 22.92
CA GLU A 627 35.94 17.01 21.94
C GLU A 627 35.53 16.72 20.50
N VAL A 628 35.12 15.48 20.21
CA VAL A 628 34.67 15.11 18.85
C VAL A 628 33.40 15.85 18.48
N LEU A 629 32.45 16.00 19.42
CA LEU A 629 31.21 16.72 19.18
C LEU A 629 31.44 18.20 18.86
N GLN A 630 32.33 18.89 19.59
CA GLN A 630 32.68 20.29 19.33
C GLN A 630 33.24 20.52 17.92
N ARG A 631 33.97 19.54 17.39
CA ARG A 631 34.53 19.61 16.03
C ARG A 631 33.50 19.32 14.94
N ILE A 632 32.68 18.29 15.14
CA ILE A 632 31.80 17.72 14.10
C ILE A 632 30.47 18.46 13.98
N ALA A 633 29.90 18.96 15.09
CA ALA A 633 28.59 19.61 15.08
C ALA A 633 28.55 20.86 14.18
N PRO A 634 29.50 21.82 14.24
CA PRO A 634 29.47 22.99 13.36
C PRO A 634 29.58 22.65 11.87
N GLU A 635 30.33 21.60 11.53
CA GLU A 635 30.47 21.12 10.15
C GLU A 635 29.17 20.47 9.66
N ALA A 636 28.55 19.61 10.47
CA ALA A 636 27.28 18.97 10.15
C ALA A 636 26.13 19.99 10.01
N ASP A 637 26.09 21.01 10.87
CA ASP A 637 25.09 22.08 10.83
C ASP A 637 25.25 22.94 9.57
N ALA A 638 26.49 23.35 9.24
CA ALA A 638 26.75 24.10 8.02
C ALA A 638 26.34 23.32 6.75
N GLN A 639 26.58 22.00 6.73
CA GLN A 639 26.14 21.13 5.63
C GLN A 639 24.60 21.02 5.57
N PHE A 640 23.93 20.93 6.72
CA PHE A 640 22.48 20.88 6.81
C PHE A 640 21.83 22.17 6.28
N ASP A 641 22.35 23.33 6.70
CA ASP A 641 21.87 24.66 6.30
C ASP A 641 22.11 24.93 4.81
N ALA A 642 23.20 24.40 4.25
CA ALA A 642 23.46 24.44 2.81
C ALA A 642 22.59 23.48 1.98
N GLY A 643 21.73 22.68 2.63
CA GLY A 643 20.88 21.67 1.98
C GLY A 643 21.61 20.39 1.58
N ASN A 644 22.86 20.20 2.04
CA ASN A 644 23.62 18.96 1.89
C ASN A 644 23.33 17.99 3.04
N TYR A 645 22.10 17.46 3.06
CA TYR A 645 21.64 16.56 4.12
C TYR A 645 22.43 15.24 4.17
N THR A 646 22.89 14.74 3.03
CA THR A 646 23.70 13.51 2.96
C THR A 646 25.06 13.71 3.64
N GLY A 647 25.74 14.81 3.31
CA GLY A 647 27.00 15.17 3.95
C GLY A 647 26.82 15.32 5.47
N SER A 648 25.79 16.05 5.89
CA SER A 648 25.50 16.27 7.32
C SER A 648 25.36 14.95 8.09
N LEU A 649 24.58 13.99 7.58
CA LEU A 649 24.42 12.68 8.21
C LEU A 649 25.70 11.83 8.19
N GLN A 650 26.51 11.92 7.13
CA GLN A 650 27.80 11.22 7.05
C GLN A 650 28.81 11.79 8.05
N THR A 651 28.85 13.11 8.21
CA THR A 651 29.69 13.81 9.18
C THR A 651 29.34 13.39 10.61
N LEU A 652 28.04 13.26 10.92
CA LEU A 652 27.57 12.73 12.21
C LEU A 652 27.89 11.24 12.42
N ALA A 653 28.08 10.45 11.35
CA ALA A 653 28.37 9.02 11.49
C ALA A 653 29.71 8.72 12.21
N VAL A 654 30.63 9.69 12.20
CA VAL A 654 31.91 9.64 12.92
C VAL A 654 31.72 9.50 14.44
N LEU A 655 30.58 9.91 14.98
CA LEU A 655 30.29 9.85 16.42
C LEU A 655 30.08 8.42 16.96
N ARG A 656 29.99 7.39 16.09
CA ARG A 656 29.77 6.01 16.53
C ARG A 656 30.77 5.57 17.60
N GLY A 657 32.06 5.66 17.29
CA GLY A 657 33.12 5.18 18.20
C GLY A 657 33.07 5.85 19.57
N PRO A 658 33.08 7.20 19.65
CA PRO A 658 32.98 7.91 20.92
C PRO A 658 31.70 7.64 21.71
N VAL A 659 30.55 7.48 21.05
CA VAL A 659 29.26 7.20 21.71
C VAL A 659 29.22 5.78 22.29
N ASP A 660 29.73 4.79 21.55
CA ASP A 660 29.82 3.41 22.03
C ASP A 660 30.74 3.33 23.26
N ALA A 661 31.93 3.94 23.19
CA ALA A 661 32.89 3.98 24.31
C ALA A 661 32.31 4.64 25.57
N PHE A 662 31.61 5.77 25.42
CA PHE A 662 30.92 6.42 26.54
C PHE A 662 29.92 5.47 27.22
N PHE A 663 29.16 4.72 26.43
CA PHE A 663 28.13 3.85 26.97
C PHE A 663 28.64 2.56 27.60
N ASP A 664 29.81 2.08 27.17
CA ASP A 664 30.45 0.87 27.71
C ASP A 664 31.26 1.19 28.96
N ASP A 665 32.05 2.26 28.94
CA ASP A 665 33.02 2.56 29.99
C ASP A 665 32.41 3.30 31.20
N VAL A 666 31.38 4.12 30.98
CA VAL A 666 30.84 5.00 32.03
C VAL A 666 29.63 4.39 32.76
N MET A 667 28.97 3.37 32.18
CA MET A 667 27.64 2.89 32.64
C MET A 667 27.57 1.42 33.11
N VAL A 668 28.68 0.82 33.57
CA VAL A 668 28.78 -0.62 33.96
C VAL A 668 27.79 -1.05 35.07
N LYS A 669 27.19 -2.25 34.95
CA LYS A 669 26.12 -2.80 35.81
C LYS A 669 26.66 -3.42 37.12
N LYS A 670 26.04 -3.12 38.27
CA LYS A 670 26.32 -3.75 39.57
C LYS A 670 25.54 -5.08 39.71
N LEU A 671 26.19 -6.22 39.98
CA LEU A 671 25.57 -7.55 40.06
C LEU A 671 25.91 -8.30 41.37
N VAL A 672 24.93 -8.98 41.96
CA VAL A 672 25.09 -9.94 43.08
C VAL A 672 24.41 -11.27 42.72
N ILE A 673 25.06 -12.39 43.06
CA ILE A 673 24.53 -13.74 42.86
C ILE A 673 24.22 -14.38 44.23
N LEU A 674 23.02 -14.93 44.40
CA LEU A 674 22.54 -15.51 45.66
C LEU A 674 22.17 -16.98 45.48
N ASP A 675 22.44 -17.83 46.47
CA ASP A 675 21.70 -19.09 46.62
C ASP A 675 20.27 -18.82 47.10
N ARG A 676 19.39 -19.83 46.95
CA ARG A 676 17.98 -19.72 47.32
C ARG A 676 17.70 -20.32 48.70
N ASP A 677 17.89 -21.63 48.84
CA ASP A 677 17.56 -22.37 50.05
C ASP A 677 18.66 -22.12 51.09
N GLY A 678 18.26 -21.79 52.33
CA GLY A 678 19.19 -21.41 53.40
C GLY A 678 19.74 -19.99 53.32
N THR A 679 19.55 -19.28 52.21
CA THR A 679 20.03 -17.89 52.00
C THR A 679 18.89 -16.87 51.85
N ILE A 680 17.86 -17.19 51.05
CA ILE A 680 16.66 -16.35 50.86
C ILE A 680 15.47 -16.94 51.61
N ASN A 681 15.29 -18.26 51.55
CA ASN A 681 14.25 -18.99 52.28
C ASN A 681 14.85 -20.01 53.25
N VAL A 682 14.03 -20.46 54.19
CA VAL A 682 14.39 -21.52 55.14
C VAL A 682 14.78 -22.78 54.35
N ASP A 683 15.92 -23.38 54.71
CA ASP A 683 16.38 -24.66 54.15
C ASP A 683 15.59 -25.84 54.74
N SER A 684 15.49 -26.94 53.99
CA SER A 684 14.78 -28.15 54.42
C SER A 684 15.50 -29.40 53.94
N ASP A 685 15.81 -30.31 54.87
CA ASP A 685 16.37 -31.63 54.57
C ASP A 685 15.40 -32.51 53.75
N GLU A 686 14.10 -32.21 53.79
CA GLU A 686 13.06 -32.89 53.02
C GLU A 686 12.76 -32.25 51.65
N PHE A 687 13.59 -31.28 51.23
CA PHE A 687 13.38 -30.42 50.07
C PHE A 687 12.13 -29.52 50.19
N ILE A 688 12.16 -28.36 49.52
CA ILE A 688 11.00 -27.47 49.39
C ILE A 688 10.20 -27.91 48.16
N LYS A 689 9.08 -28.59 48.37
CA LYS A 689 8.33 -29.29 47.31
C LYS A 689 7.11 -28.49 46.83
N SER A 690 6.65 -27.53 47.62
CA SER A 690 5.45 -26.74 47.34
C SER A 690 5.64 -25.26 47.72
N PRO A 691 4.80 -24.35 47.17
CA PRO A 691 4.81 -22.95 47.59
C PRO A 691 4.55 -22.78 49.09
N ASP A 692 3.78 -23.65 49.72
CA ASP A 692 3.45 -23.55 51.14
C ASP A 692 4.66 -23.84 52.04
N GLU A 693 5.53 -24.77 51.61
CA GLU A 693 6.81 -25.07 52.27
C GLU A 693 7.84 -23.95 52.11
N TRP A 694 7.69 -23.08 51.09
CA TRP A 694 8.61 -21.97 50.87
C TRP A 694 8.32 -20.80 51.84
N MET A 695 9.21 -20.59 52.81
CA MET A 695 9.14 -19.52 53.80
C MET A 695 10.39 -18.64 53.74
N ALA A 696 10.23 -17.34 53.51
CA ALA A 696 11.35 -16.40 53.49
C ALA A 696 12.05 -16.32 54.85
N LEU A 697 13.38 -16.20 54.84
CA LEU A 697 14.15 -15.92 56.05
C LEU A 697 13.90 -14.47 56.50
N PRO A 698 13.88 -14.19 57.82
CA PRO A 698 13.73 -12.83 58.32
C PRO A 698 14.75 -11.88 57.70
N GLY A 699 14.30 -10.73 57.17
CA GLY A 699 15.16 -9.69 56.61
C GLY A 699 15.71 -9.96 55.20
N ALA A 700 15.55 -11.17 54.65
CA ALA A 700 16.14 -11.53 53.35
C ALA A 700 15.47 -10.81 52.17
N LEU A 701 14.15 -10.61 52.21
CA LEU A 701 13.43 -9.91 51.14
C LEU A 701 13.71 -8.41 51.16
N GLU A 702 13.79 -7.83 52.36
CA GLU A 702 14.17 -6.44 52.58
C GLU A 702 15.62 -6.19 52.15
N ALA A 703 16.53 -7.14 52.40
CA ALA A 703 17.92 -7.08 51.94
C ALA A 703 18.00 -6.97 50.41
N ILE A 704 17.26 -7.83 49.69
CA ILE A 704 17.20 -7.80 48.23
C ILE A 704 16.63 -6.45 47.73
N ALA A 705 15.54 -5.97 48.35
CA ALA A 705 14.97 -4.67 48.01
C ALA A 705 15.96 -3.51 48.19
N ARG A 706 16.74 -3.52 49.27
CA ARG A 706 17.78 -2.51 49.54
C ARG A 706 18.91 -2.57 48.51
N LEU A 707 19.36 -3.76 48.13
CA LEU A 707 20.34 -3.95 47.05
C LEU A 707 19.81 -3.39 45.72
N ASN A 708 18.56 -3.70 45.36
CA ASN A 708 17.96 -3.19 44.13
C ASN A 708 17.81 -1.67 44.13
N HIS A 709 17.44 -1.07 45.27
CA HIS A 709 17.32 0.38 45.40
C HIS A 709 18.69 1.06 45.25
N ALA A 710 19.77 0.41 45.70
CA ALA A 710 21.15 0.86 45.50
C ALA A 710 21.71 0.57 44.09
N GLY A 711 20.88 0.07 43.17
CA GLY A 711 21.24 -0.17 41.77
C GLY A 711 21.89 -1.52 41.48
N TRP A 712 21.86 -2.46 42.44
CA TRP A 712 22.35 -3.83 42.21
C TRP A 712 21.28 -4.69 41.51
N HIS A 713 21.72 -5.39 40.47
CA HIS A 713 21.00 -6.53 39.91
C HIS A 713 21.22 -7.74 40.80
N VAL A 714 20.15 -8.49 41.08
CA VAL A 714 20.18 -9.65 41.96
C VAL A 714 19.76 -10.88 41.16
N VAL A 715 20.63 -11.88 41.11
CA VAL A 715 20.43 -13.13 40.37
C VAL A 715 20.51 -14.31 41.33
N ILE A 716 19.69 -15.34 41.11
CA ILE A 716 19.70 -16.55 41.92
C ILE A 716 20.38 -17.71 41.17
N ALA A 717 21.23 -18.47 41.84
CA ALA A 717 21.82 -19.72 41.36
C ALA A 717 21.57 -20.84 42.38
N SER A 718 20.72 -21.82 42.08
CA SER A 718 20.24 -22.81 43.06
C SER A 718 20.27 -24.27 42.59
N ASN A 719 20.59 -25.21 43.49
CA ASN A 719 20.48 -26.65 43.22
C ASN A 719 19.07 -27.15 43.55
N GLN A 720 18.30 -27.59 42.55
CA GLN A 720 16.93 -28.08 42.69
C GLN A 720 16.81 -29.57 42.34
N SER A 721 17.63 -30.42 42.99
CA SER A 721 17.64 -31.87 42.72
C SER A 721 16.35 -32.62 43.07
N GLY A 722 15.41 -31.97 43.75
CA GLY A 722 14.07 -32.54 43.95
C GLY A 722 13.35 -32.81 42.63
N LEU A 723 13.64 -32.04 41.58
CA LEU A 723 13.15 -32.30 40.22
C LEU A 723 13.71 -33.61 39.65
N GLY A 724 15.03 -33.79 39.65
CA GLY A 724 15.67 -35.01 39.15
C GLY A 724 15.35 -36.25 39.99
N ARG A 725 14.98 -36.07 41.26
CA ARG A 725 14.50 -37.14 42.16
C ARG A 725 13.00 -37.42 42.04
N GLY A 726 12.27 -36.69 41.20
CA GLY A 726 10.82 -36.84 41.02
C GLY A 726 9.98 -36.45 42.25
N LEU A 727 10.51 -35.63 43.16
CA LEU A 727 9.82 -35.21 44.39
C LEU A 727 8.81 -34.09 44.14
N PHE A 728 9.01 -33.31 43.08
CA PHE A 728 8.07 -32.31 42.55
C PHE A 728 8.37 -32.05 41.08
N ASP A 729 7.46 -31.39 40.37
CA ASP A 729 7.60 -31.07 38.94
C ASP A 729 8.00 -29.61 38.69
N VAL A 730 8.29 -29.29 37.43
CA VAL A 730 8.68 -27.93 37.02
C VAL A 730 7.54 -26.92 37.26
N ALA A 731 6.28 -27.35 37.18
CA ALA A 731 5.13 -26.48 37.49
C ALA A 731 5.13 -26.07 38.97
N SER A 732 5.42 -27.00 39.88
CA SER A 732 5.53 -26.78 41.32
C SER A 732 6.72 -25.86 41.64
N LEU A 733 7.86 -26.04 40.96
CA LEU A 733 8.99 -25.12 41.08
C LEU A 733 8.65 -23.69 40.62
N ASN A 734 7.96 -23.56 39.48
CA ASN A 734 7.50 -22.27 38.98
C ASN A 734 6.50 -21.61 39.94
N ALA A 735 5.66 -22.39 40.61
CA ALA A 735 4.75 -21.87 41.63
C ALA A 735 5.51 -21.36 42.87
N ILE A 736 6.57 -22.05 43.29
CA ILE A 736 7.47 -21.60 44.36
C ILE A 736 8.15 -20.29 43.96
N HIS A 737 8.75 -20.21 42.77
CA HIS A 737 9.37 -18.98 42.27
C HIS A 737 8.35 -17.84 42.12
N SER A 738 7.12 -18.14 41.71
CA SER A 738 6.04 -17.16 41.63
C SER A 738 5.67 -16.60 43.01
N LYS A 739 5.64 -17.44 44.06
CA LYS A 739 5.45 -16.97 45.44
C LYS A 739 6.60 -16.06 45.88
N MET A 740 7.84 -16.46 45.62
CA MET A 740 9.03 -15.66 45.91
C MET A 740 8.99 -14.29 45.21
N HIS A 741 8.73 -14.25 43.89
CA HIS A 741 8.63 -12.99 43.15
C HIS A 741 7.52 -12.08 43.68
N LYS A 742 6.36 -12.63 44.07
CA LYS A 742 5.27 -11.86 44.68
C LYS A 742 5.67 -11.26 46.03
N GLN A 743 6.33 -12.03 46.89
CA GLN A 743 6.76 -11.54 48.20
C GLN A 743 7.90 -10.52 48.08
N LEU A 744 8.84 -10.71 47.15
CA LEU A 744 9.87 -9.72 46.82
C LEU A 744 9.25 -8.41 46.31
N ALA A 745 8.30 -8.50 45.38
CA ALA A 745 7.61 -7.32 44.86
C ALA A 745 6.86 -6.56 45.98
N ALA A 746 6.25 -7.28 46.93
CA ALA A 746 5.61 -6.67 48.10
C ALA A 746 6.61 -5.94 49.01
N ALA A 747 7.84 -6.44 49.13
CA ALA A 747 8.94 -5.78 49.83
C ALA A 747 9.65 -4.67 49.02
N GLY A 748 9.22 -4.42 47.77
CA GLY A 748 9.84 -3.45 46.87
C GLY A 748 11.13 -3.94 46.18
N GLY A 749 11.43 -5.23 46.27
CA GLY A 749 12.58 -5.88 45.65
C GLY A 749 12.23 -6.69 44.40
N ARG A 750 13.26 -7.12 43.68
CA ARG A 750 13.17 -7.99 42.51
C ARG A 750 14.42 -8.86 42.37
N VAL A 751 14.23 -10.01 41.73
CA VAL A 751 15.30 -10.84 41.22
C VAL A 751 15.24 -10.79 39.69
N ASP A 752 16.36 -10.46 39.06
CA ASP A 752 16.44 -10.24 37.61
C ASP A 752 16.43 -11.56 36.82
N ALA A 753 16.96 -12.64 37.41
CA ALA A 753 16.93 -13.98 36.83
C ALA A 753 17.13 -15.09 37.89
N VAL A 754 16.59 -16.28 37.62
CA VAL A 754 16.78 -17.49 38.45
C VAL A 754 17.37 -18.58 37.59
N PHE A 755 18.56 -19.05 37.96
CA PHE A 755 19.25 -20.19 37.38
C PHE A 755 19.18 -21.34 38.36
N TYR A 756 18.82 -22.53 37.87
CA TYR A 756 18.77 -23.71 38.72
C TYR A 756 19.22 -24.98 38.04
N CYS A 757 19.84 -25.87 38.80
CA CYS A 757 20.21 -27.21 38.36
C CYS A 757 19.16 -28.23 38.82
N PRO A 758 18.43 -28.91 37.92
CA PRO A 758 17.43 -29.91 38.29
C PRO A 758 18.03 -31.28 38.64
N HIS A 759 19.30 -31.51 38.31
CA HIS A 759 19.95 -32.82 38.33
C HIS A 759 20.29 -33.35 39.73
N THR A 760 20.26 -34.67 39.88
CA THR A 760 20.73 -35.42 41.04
C THR A 760 22.27 -35.47 41.09
N PRO A 761 22.88 -35.88 42.22
CA PRO A 761 24.33 -36.04 42.30
C PRO A 761 24.92 -37.02 41.25
N ASP A 762 24.14 -38.02 40.82
CA ASP A 762 24.62 -39.10 39.95
C ASP A 762 24.59 -38.74 38.45
N ASP A 763 23.90 -37.66 38.08
CA ASP A 763 23.68 -37.24 36.69
C ASP A 763 24.89 -36.55 36.04
N ALA A 764 26.00 -36.38 36.76
CA ALA A 764 27.29 -35.83 36.28
C ALA A 764 27.19 -34.54 35.43
N CYS A 765 26.23 -33.66 35.74
CA CYS A 765 26.02 -32.42 34.98
C CYS A 765 27.02 -31.31 35.38
N PRO A 766 27.38 -30.39 34.45
CA PRO A 766 28.32 -29.29 34.74
C PRO A 766 27.70 -28.15 35.57
N CYS A 767 26.37 -28.11 35.70
CA CYS A 767 25.67 -27.01 36.37
C CYS A 767 25.37 -27.26 37.86
N ARG A 768 25.55 -28.47 38.39
CA ARG A 768 25.30 -28.73 39.81
C ARG A 768 26.45 -28.18 40.67
N LYS A 769 26.15 -27.22 41.56
CA LYS A 769 27.12 -26.70 42.54
C LYS A 769 27.67 -27.88 43.38
N PRO A 770 29.00 -28.05 43.52
CA PRO A 770 30.06 -27.04 43.45
C PRO A 770 30.64 -26.72 42.06
N LEU A 771 30.16 -27.33 40.97
CA LEU A 771 30.63 -26.99 39.64
C LEU A 771 30.12 -25.59 39.20
N PRO A 772 30.91 -24.83 38.42
CA PRO A 772 30.63 -23.43 38.09
C PRO A 772 29.57 -23.22 37.00
N GLY A 773 28.99 -24.27 36.40
CA GLY A 773 28.20 -24.12 35.17
C GLY A 773 26.98 -23.19 35.27
N LEU A 774 26.34 -23.04 36.45
CA LEU A 774 25.27 -22.03 36.62
C LEU A 774 25.83 -20.60 36.61
N PHE A 775 27.03 -20.40 37.14
CA PHE A 775 27.70 -19.09 37.16
C PHE A 775 28.19 -18.71 35.76
N GLU A 776 28.76 -19.65 35.01
CA GLU A 776 29.15 -19.42 33.60
C GLU A 776 27.93 -18.97 32.76
N GLN A 777 26.78 -19.63 32.93
CA GLN A 777 25.52 -19.23 32.30
C GLN A 777 25.06 -17.81 32.71
N ILE A 778 25.31 -17.40 33.95
CA ILE A 778 25.04 -16.04 34.41
C ILE A 778 25.98 -15.05 33.69
N GLY A 779 27.28 -15.33 33.64
CA GLY A 779 28.25 -14.49 32.93
C GLY A 779 27.87 -14.29 31.45
N GLU A 780 27.53 -15.38 30.75
CA GLU A 780 27.04 -15.35 29.37
C GLU A 780 25.75 -14.54 29.22
N ARG A 781 24.77 -14.75 30.10
CA ARG A 781 23.47 -14.07 30.03
C ARG A 781 23.59 -12.56 30.17
N TYR A 782 24.53 -12.11 31.01
CA TYR A 782 24.76 -10.70 31.32
C TYR A 782 25.88 -10.07 30.49
N GLY A 783 26.61 -10.86 29.71
CA GLY A 783 27.70 -10.41 28.84
C GLY A 783 28.88 -9.84 29.63
N MET A 784 29.21 -10.42 30.79
CA MET A 784 30.25 -9.91 31.68
C MET A 784 31.09 -11.04 32.30
N GLU A 785 32.36 -10.73 32.58
CA GLU A 785 33.18 -11.57 33.46
C GLU A 785 32.66 -11.47 34.91
N LEU A 786 32.62 -12.61 35.61
CA LEU A 786 32.14 -12.65 36.99
C LEU A 786 33.23 -12.39 38.04
N LYS A 787 34.44 -12.04 37.59
CA LYS A 787 35.55 -11.69 38.46
C LYS A 787 35.17 -10.48 39.33
N GLY A 788 35.22 -10.66 40.66
CA GLY A 788 34.86 -9.61 41.61
C GLY A 788 33.36 -9.47 41.90
N VAL A 789 32.49 -10.23 41.23
CA VAL A 789 31.05 -10.27 41.53
C VAL A 789 30.83 -10.98 42.87
N HIS A 790 29.99 -10.43 43.74
CA HIS A 790 29.70 -11.05 45.03
C HIS A 790 28.76 -12.26 44.87
N THR A 791 29.16 -13.40 45.44
CA THR A 791 28.31 -14.60 45.55
C THR A 791 28.00 -14.90 47.00
N VAL A 792 26.75 -15.16 47.33
CA VAL A 792 26.29 -15.41 48.71
C VAL A 792 25.59 -16.76 48.80
N GLY A 793 25.96 -17.59 49.78
CA GLY A 793 25.34 -18.89 50.01
C GLY A 793 25.51 -19.39 51.44
N ASP A 794 24.76 -20.44 51.80
CA ASP A 794 24.79 -21.04 53.14
C ASP A 794 25.70 -22.28 53.21
N SER A 795 26.28 -22.71 52.10
CA SER A 795 27.07 -23.94 52.05
C SER A 795 28.34 -23.81 51.22
N LEU A 796 29.35 -24.63 51.55
CA LEU A 796 30.66 -24.60 50.87
C LEU A 796 30.57 -24.78 49.36
N ARG A 797 29.61 -25.59 48.88
CA ARG A 797 29.39 -25.83 47.45
C ARG A 797 29.02 -24.54 46.70
N ASP A 798 28.32 -23.60 47.34
CA ASP A 798 27.89 -22.36 46.71
C ASP A 798 29.08 -21.41 46.54
N LEU A 799 29.92 -21.37 47.56
CA LEU A 799 31.14 -20.57 47.58
C LEU A 799 32.16 -21.10 46.57
N GLN A 800 32.36 -22.42 46.53
CA GLN A 800 33.28 -23.09 45.61
C GLN A 800 32.87 -22.86 44.14
N ALA A 801 31.57 -22.96 43.84
CA ALA A 801 31.07 -22.74 42.48
C ALA A 801 31.31 -21.31 41.98
N GLY A 802 31.08 -20.29 42.82
CA GLY A 802 31.35 -18.91 42.44
C GLY A 802 32.86 -18.58 42.43
N ALA A 803 33.63 -19.07 43.40
CA ALA A 803 35.07 -18.84 43.45
C ALA A 803 35.79 -19.42 42.22
N ALA A 804 35.31 -20.53 41.66
CA ALA A 804 35.85 -21.15 40.45
C ALA A 804 35.76 -20.23 39.21
N VAL A 805 34.86 -19.24 39.19
CA VAL A 805 34.76 -18.23 38.11
C VAL A 805 35.23 -16.83 38.54
N GLY A 806 35.89 -16.74 39.70
CA GLY A 806 36.45 -15.49 40.22
C GLY A 806 35.47 -14.60 41.00
N CYS A 807 34.29 -15.09 41.37
CA CYS A 807 33.41 -14.36 42.29
C CYS A 807 34.03 -14.23 43.69
N VAL A 808 33.60 -13.21 44.45
CA VAL A 808 33.97 -13.02 45.86
C VAL A 808 32.98 -13.79 46.73
N PRO A 809 33.42 -14.83 47.48
CA PRO A 809 32.52 -15.70 48.24
C PRO A 809 32.12 -15.10 49.59
N HIS A 810 30.82 -15.15 49.88
CA HIS A 810 30.22 -14.74 51.14
C HIS A 810 29.36 -15.86 51.75
N LEU A 811 29.70 -16.29 52.96
CA LEU A 811 28.93 -17.27 53.72
C LEU A 811 27.93 -16.57 54.63
N VAL A 812 26.69 -17.05 54.66
CA VAL A 812 25.69 -16.65 55.69
C VAL A 812 25.50 -17.79 56.71
N TYR A 813 25.28 -17.46 57.99
CA TYR A 813 25.04 -18.46 59.05
C TYR A 813 23.60 -19.01 59.10
N THR A 814 22.72 -18.56 58.22
CA THR A 814 21.41 -19.18 58.02
C THR A 814 21.53 -20.55 57.36
N GLY A 815 20.49 -21.39 57.44
CA GLY A 815 20.49 -22.72 56.81
C GLY A 815 21.65 -23.62 57.26
N LYS A 816 22.32 -24.25 56.28
CA LYS A 816 23.50 -25.12 56.51
C LYS A 816 24.72 -24.34 56.97
N GLY A 817 24.69 -23.02 56.91
CA GLY A 817 25.78 -22.15 57.37
C GLY A 817 25.91 -22.14 58.89
N ALA A 818 24.83 -22.45 59.61
CA ALA A 818 24.78 -22.41 61.07
C ALA A 818 25.83 -23.31 61.73
N GLN A 819 26.22 -24.41 61.08
CA GLN A 819 27.24 -25.33 61.59
C GLN A 819 28.64 -24.68 61.69
N PHE A 820 28.88 -23.60 60.95
CA PHE A 820 30.13 -22.86 60.95
C PHE A 820 30.13 -21.68 61.94
N ALA A 821 29.01 -21.40 62.61
CA ALA A 821 28.90 -20.30 63.55
C ALA A 821 29.82 -20.53 64.77
N GLY A 822 30.77 -19.62 64.96
CA GLY A 822 31.72 -19.68 66.09
C GLY A 822 32.86 -20.69 65.92
N GLN A 823 33.05 -21.26 64.73
CA GLN A 823 34.13 -22.19 64.39
C GLN A 823 34.93 -21.65 63.19
N PRO A 824 36.23 -21.95 63.06
CA PRO A 824 36.98 -21.63 61.85
C PRO A 824 36.41 -22.38 60.64
N LEU A 825 36.37 -21.73 59.47
CA LEU A 825 35.94 -22.38 58.24
C LEU A 825 36.86 -23.57 57.91
N PRO A 826 36.31 -24.67 57.37
CA PRO A 826 37.10 -25.83 57.01
C PRO A 826 38.05 -25.51 55.85
N ALA A 827 39.15 -26.27 55.71
CA ALA A 827 40.21 -26.00 54.74
C ALA A 827 39.73 -26.01 53.28
N GLU A 828 38.58 -26.65 53.02
CA GLU A 828 37.93 -26.74 51.72
C GLU A 828 37.14 -25.46 51.34
N ALA A 829 36.98 -24.50 52.26
CA ALA A 829 36.37 -23.22 51.95
C ALA A 829 37.29 -22.37 51.04
N PRO A 830 36.75 -21.64 50.05
CA PRO A 830 37.57 -20.75 49.23
C PRO A 830 38.31 -19.71 50.09
N PRO A 831 39.55 -19.34 49.73
CA PRO A 831 40.29 -18.30 50.42
C PRO A 831 39.52 -16.97 50.40
N ASP A 832 39.72 -16.17 51.45
CA ASP A 832 39.10 -14.84 51.63
C ASP A 832 37.55 -14.82 51.69
N THR A 833 36.92 -15.97 52.01
CA THR A 833 35.48 -16.03 52.26
C THR A 833 35.11 -15.15 53.46
N ALA A 834 34.28 -14.13 53.22
CA ALA A 834 33.70 -13.30 54.28
C ALA A 834 32.43 -13.94 54.83
N VAL A 835 32.18 -13.76 56.13
CA VAL A 835 31.07 -14.43 56.83
C VAL A 835 30.12 -13.43 57.46
N HIS A 836 28.82 -13.70 57.33
CA HIS A 836 27.72 -12.82 57.73
C HIS A 836 26.68 -13.60 58.56
N GLN A 837 25.96 -12.92 59.46
CA GLN A 837 24.90 -13.56 60.23
C GLN A 837 23.76 -14.07 59.32
N ASP A 838 23.35 -13.23 58.37
CA ASP A 838 22.29 -13.48 57.42
C ASP A 838 22.47 -12.61 56.16
N LEU A 839 21.54 -12.72 55.21
CA LEU A 839 21.56 -11.93 53.98
C LEU A 839 21.41 -10.42 54.24
N ALA A 840 20.69 -10.03 55.30
CA ALA A 840 20.52 -8.63 55.67
C ALA A 840 21.86 -8.00 56.11
N SER A 841 22.63 -8.73 56.92
CA SER A 841 23.96 -8.34 57.37
C SER A 841 24.94 -8.22 56.21
N PHE A 842 24.87 -9.13 55.23
CA PHE A 842 25.64 -9.00 53.99
C PHE A 842 25.26 -7.75 53.21
N ALA A 843 23.96 -7.48 53.03
CA ALA A 843 23.50 -6.29 52.33
C ALA A 843 23.92 -5.01 53.06
N ASP A 844 23.90 -4.99 54.39
CA ASP A 844 24.46 -3.89 55.19
C ASP A 844 25.95 -3.69 54.88
N TRP A 845 26.76 -4.73 55.00
CA TRP A 845 28.20 -4.68 54.74
C TRP A 845 28.54 -4.19 53.32
N LEU A 846 27.80 -4.67 52.32
CA LEU A 846 28.01 -4.29 50.93
C LEU A 846 27.65 -2.82 50.68
N LEU A 847 26.60 -2.32 51.33
CA LEU A 847 26.07 -0.97 51.11
C LEU A 847 26.78 0.11 51.94
N THR A 848 27.31 -0.22 53.12
CA THR A 848 28.00 0.74 54.01
C THR A 848 29.46 1.02 53.61
N GLY A 849 30.00 0.29 52.62
CA GLY A 849 31.27 0.61 51.98
C GLY A 849 32.51 -0.02 52.62
N GLU A 850 32.36 -0.89 53.62
CA GLU A 850 33.44 -1.79 54.06
C GLU A 850 33.80 -2.85 53.00
N GLY A 851 32.90 -3.07 52.02
CA GLY A 851 33.10 -3.90 50.83
C GLY A 851 33.51 -3.16 49.55
N ARG A 852 34.02 -1.92 49.61
CA ARG A 852 34.61 -1.29 48.41
C ARG A 852 35.83 -2.11 47.96
N ILE A 853 35.72 -2.75 46.80
CA ILE A 853 36.87 -3.32 46.08
C ILE A 853 37.95 -2.24 46.01
N LYS A 854 39.06 -2.43 46.74
CA LYS A 854 40.28 -1.69 46.43
C LYS A 854 40.67 -2.12 45.03
N ALA A 855 40.65 -1.19 44.07
CA ALA A 855 41.30 -1.40 42.78
C ALA A 855 42.69 -1.96 43.06
N ALA A 856 42.98 -3.14 42.51
CA ALA A 856 44.29 -3.76 42.66
C ALA A 856 45.35 -2.76 42.14
N PRO A 857 46.44 -2.49 42.89
CA PRO A 857 47.56 -1.76 42.32
C PRO A 857 48.13 -2.63 41.19
N ALA A 858 48.19 -2.08 39.98
CA ALA A 858 48.80 -2.75 38.84
C ALA A 858 50.30 -3.00 39.10
N PRO A 859 50.90 -4.07 38.56
CA PRO A 859 52.35 -4.20 38.50
C PRO A 859 53.01 -3.13 37.63
#